data_AF-A0A6I6L6D1-F1
#
_entry.id   AF-A0A6I6L6D1-F1
#
_cell.length_a   1.000
_cell.length_b   1.000
_cell.length_c   1.000
_cell.angle_alpha   90.00
_cell.angle_beta   90.00
_cell.angle_gamma   90.00
#
_symmetry.space_group_name_H-M   'P 1'
#
loop_
_entity.id
_entity.type
_entity.pdbx_description
1 polymer ?
#
loop_
_entity_poly.entity_id
_entity_poly.type
_entity_poly.pdbx_seq_one_letter_code
_entity_poly.pdbx_strand_id
1 'polypeptide(L)'
;MSGYRLPAGGRIDRSKPVAFEFDGKRYQGFAGDTLASALLANGVSLFGRSFKYHRPRGLLAAGGEEPNALVSVHRGPGRFTPNLRATNVEIHDGLNASSQNRWPSLKTDFGAINDRLGMFFPAGFYNKTFMWPRSFWDRLYEPAIRKMAGLGDAPTEVDPDTYAAIYAHCDLLIVGAGPAGLDAALEASGTAKRVILIDEQDEAGGGALADPALWPWLDRSMKALNAAANVTVLTRTTAFGYYHDNFVGAVQRLTDHLPENSETPREKLWRIRAGEVLLAQGAIERPLVFDGNDTPGVMLSSAAKIFANRYGVAVGKSLALMAVHNSGWHDVFALKKAGVGIAAIIDARDAVDESLLAEAAALGVAVYLNHSVIGVKGRHQVTSIEICANSGDGRRSISCDTLLMAGGWTPSVHLWSHSKGSLKWRDNLGAYVPDQPNENCRSIGACSGDWDFGKGAVFDVLPTPKDQARIKAFVDFQNDVTAKDINLAVREGFRSIEHIKRYTTNGMATDQGKTSNLNGLQIASTALAKAVPDIGLTTFRPPYTPQTFGALAGHAKGALFQATRTTNIDGWAEENGAIFELVAQWRRARYFPKFGEDMHAAVNRECRAVRTSVGIFDASTLGKIEVVGPDAAEFLNRMYTNPWKALEPGRCRYGLLLKEDGFITDDGVSARLAPDRFHLTTTTGGAARVLNMMEDYLQTEWPDLNVWLTSTTEQYAVIALQGPNARKLLEPLVEGIDLSAEAFPHMAIREGLICGIPTRLFRVSFTGELGFEINVPTAFGRTLWERLMAEGADYGITPYGTETMHVLRAEKGFIIVGQDTDGTVTPYDAGLDWAVGKKKPDFVGRRSLARPDIVAAGRRQLVGLLTEDPKMVLEEGAQIVADPNQSVPMTMIGHVTSSYWSETLGRSIAMALVANGHAMTGETIYVPMPDGSHKATIGSMVFYDPEGARLHV
;
A
#
# COMPACT_ATOMS: atom_id res chain seq x y z
N MET A 1 -35.32 -3.90 36.12
CA MET A 1 -34.42 -3.92 34.94
C MET A 1 -32.99 -3.71 35.41
N SER A 2 -32.05 -4.56 34.98
CA SER A 2 -30.62 -4.52 35.38
C SER A 2 -29.74 -3.66 34.47
N GLY A 3 -30.31 -2.94 33.51
CA GLY A 3 -29.59 -2.11 32.52
C GLY A 3 -29.47 -0.63 32.91
N TYR A 4 -28.67 0.12 32.16
CA TYR A 4 -28.41 1.55 32.39
C TYR A 4 -29.14 2.50 31.42
N ARG A 5 -30.09 2.00 30.60
CA ARG A 5 -30.89 2.86 29.72
C ARG A 5 -31.74 3.85 30.52
N LEU A 6 -31.67 5.13 30.17
CA LEU A 6 -32.51 6.19 30.73
C LEU A 6 -33.94 6.10 30.14
N PRO A 7 -34.98 6.46 30.93
CA PRO A 7 -36.37 6.34 30.53
C PRO A 7 -36.75 7.22 29.33
N ALA A 8 -36.05 8.33 29.13
CA ALA A 8 -36.25 9.27 28.03
C ALA A 8 -34.89 9.83 27.54
N GLY A 9 -34.92 10.64 26.48
CA GLY A 9 -33.73 11.29 25.91
C GLY A 9 -32.93 10.41 24.93
N GLY A 10 -31.83 10.99 24.43
CA GLY A 10 -31.00 10.43 23.35
C GLY A 10 -31.47 10.84 21.94
N ARG A 11 -30.53 10.97 21.02
CA ARG A 11 -30.71 11.00 19.56
C ARG A 11 -30.72 9.57 18.99
N ILE A 12 -31.62 8.75 19.50
CA ILE A 12 -31.85 7.36 19.06
C ILE A 12 -33.32 7.17 18.69
N ASP A 13 -33.62 6.32 17.73
CA ASP A 13 -35.00 6.01 17.34
C ASP A 13 -35.57 4.91 18.24
N ARG A 14 -36.16 5.32 19.37
CA ARG A 14 -36.77 4.40 20.35
C ARG A 14 -37.98 3.63 19.80
N SER A 15 -38.51 3.99 18.62
CA SER A 15 -39.59 3.23 17.96
C SER A 15 -39.06 2.04 17.17
N LYS A 16 -37.75 1.98 16.92
CA LYS A 16 -37.08 0.93 16.13
C LYS A 16 -36.08 0.16 16.98
N PRO A 17 -36.53 -0.87 17.73
CA PRO A 17 -35.62 -1.76 18.42
C PRO A 17 -34.76 -2.54 17.41
N VAL A 18 -33.51 -2.79 17.76
CA VAL A 18 -32.53 -3.52 16.94
C VAL A 18 -31.96 -4.68 17.74
N ALA A 19 -31.95 -5.89 17.16
CA ALA A 19 -31.42 -7.09 17.78
C ALA A 19 -30.02 -7.43 17.25
N PHE A 20 -29.08 -7.70 18.15
CA PHE A 20 -27.70 -8.03 17.80
C PHE A 20 -27.12 -9.09 18.75
N GLU A 21 -25.99 -9.67 18.35
CA GLU A 21 -25.24 -10.65 19.11
C GLU A 21 -23.88 -10.11 19.52
N PHE A 22 -23.52 -10.32 20.78
CA PHE A 22 -22.19 -10.06 21.30
C PHE A 22 -21.73 -11.23 22.16
N ASP A 23 -20.58 -11.81 21.83
CA ASP A 23 -20.00 -12.95 22.57
C ASP A 23 -20.95 -14.16 22.70
N GLY A 24 -21.70 -14.49 21.64
CA GLY A 24 -22.66 -15.60 21.67
C GLY A 24 -23.97 -15.28 22.40
N LYS A 25 -24.18 -14.04 22.85
CA LYS A 25 -25.37 -13.62 23.59
C LYS A 25 -26.16 -12.57 22.82
N ARG A 26 -27.48 -12.74 22.79
CA ARG A 26 -28.40 -11.78 22.18
C ARG A 26 -28.65 -10.59 23.11
N TYR A 27 -28.61 -9.41 22.53
CA TYR A 27 -28.92 -8.13 23.17
C TYR A 27 -29.88 -7.33 22.29
N GLN A 28 -30.44 -6.27 22.87
CA GLN A 28 -31.34 -5.36 22.18
C GLN A 28 -30.93 -3.92 22.43
N GLY A 29 -30.93 -3.11 21.37
CA GLY A 29 -30.76 -1.66 21.43
C GLY A 29 -31.80 -0.96 20.56
N PHE A 30 -31.51 0.26 20.13
CA PHE A 30 -32.34 1.03 19.22
C PHE A 30 -31.53 1.52 18.02
N ALA A 31 -32.19 1.78 16.89
CA ALA A 31 -31.51 2.40 15.76
C ALA A 31 -30.89 3.76 16.17
N GLY A 32 -29.63 3.97 15.79
CA GLY A 32 -28.80 5.09 16.25
C GLY A 32 -27.90 4.76 17.45
N ASP A 33 -28.06 3.59 18.08
CA ASP A 33 -27.07 3.12 19.06
C ASP A 33 -25.78 2.65 18.36
N THR A 34 -24.68 2.80 19.09
CA THR A 34 -23.44 2.06 18.83
C THR A 34 -23.44 0.76 19.63
N LEU A 35 -22.57 -0.18 19.28
CA LEU A 35 -22.38 -1.41 20.04
C LEU A 35 -22.03 -1.09 21.49
N ALA A 36 -21.20 -0.08 21.73
CA ALA A 36 -20.87 0.39 23.08
C ALA A 36 -22.09 0.90 23.85
N SER A 37 -22.90 1.81 23.27
CA SER A 37 -24.07 2.36 23.96
C SER A 37 -25.13 1.30 24.22
N ALA A 38 -25.36 0.39 23.28
CA ALA A 38 -26.31 -0.70 23.43
C ALA A 38 -25.87 -1.72 24.48
N LEU A 39 -24.58 -2.09 24.52
CA LEU A 39 -24.06 -2.99 25.55
C LEU A 39 -24.12 -2.37 26.95
N LEU A 40 -23.75 -1.10 27.09
CA LEU A 40 -23.93 -0.35 28.34
C LEU A 40 -25.40 -0.32 28.77
N ALA A 41 -26.33 -0.04 27.85
CA ALA A 41 -27.75 -0.03 28.15
C ALA A 41 -28.25 -1.37 28.73
N ASN A 42 -27.62 -2.48 28.34
CA ASN A 42 -27.90 -3.83 28.84
C ASN A 42 -27.08 -4.23 30.09
N GLY A 43 -26.32 -3.31 30.68
CA GLY A 43 -25.58 -3.54 31.92
C GLY A 43 -24.20 -4.19 31.72
N VAL A 44 -23.65 -4.18 30.51
CA VAL A 44 -22.30 -4.68 30.23
C VAL A 44 -21.27 -3.61 30.58
N SER A 45 -20.42 -3.89 31.58
CA SER A 45 -19.35 -2.98 32.03
C SER A 45 -17.95 -3.39 31.55
N LEU A 46 -17.81 -4.58 30.98
CA LEU A 46 -16.55 -5.20 30.63
C LEU A 46 -16.50 -5.44 29.12
N PHE A 47 -15.52 -4.82 28.45
CA PHE A 47 -15.41 -4.80 26.99
C PHE A 47 -14.16 -5.50 26.48
N GLY A 48 -13.09 -5.54 27.29
CA GLY A 48 -11.81 -6.06 26.87
C GLY A 48 -10.94 -6.55 28.02
N ARG A 49 -9.78 -7.07 27.63
CA ARG A 49 -8.68 -7.47 28.51
C ARG A 49 -7.42 -6.78 28.02
N SER A 50 -6.65 -6.24 28.96
CA SER A 50 -5.45 -5.49 28.63
C SER A 50 -4.39 -6.36 27.94
N PHE A 51 -3.61 -5.77 27.03
CA PHE A 51 -2.71 -6.49 26.13
C PHE A 51 -1.70 -7.39 26.85
N LYS A 52 -1.04 -6.87 27.88
CA LYS A 52 0.09 -7.54 28.54
C LYS A 52 -0.32 -8.21 29.84
N TYR A 53 -1.12 -7.52 30.65
CA TYR A 53 -1.50 -7.97 31.98
C TYR A 53 -2.83 -8.72 32.04
N HIS A 54 -3.60 -8.76 30.94
CA HIS A 54 -4.97 -9.30 30.90
C HIS A 54 -5.88 -8.73 32.01
N ARG A 55 -5.66 -7.46 32.38
CA ARG A 55 -6.50 -6.77 33.35
C ARG A 55 -7.89 -6.52 32.75
N PRO A 56 -8.98 -6.66 33.51
CA PRO A 56 -10.32 -6.34 33.02
C PRO A 56 -10.37 -4.87 32.57
N ARG A 57 -10.90 -4.57 31.37
CA ARG A 57 -11.05 -3.20 30.86
C ARG A 57 -12.49 -2.88 30.47
N GLY A 58 -12.96 -1.70 30.91
CA GLY A 58 -14.21 -1.08 30.47
C GLY A 58 -13.96 0.00 29.42
N LEU A 59 -15.03 0.69 29.01
CA LEU A 59 -14.93 1.88 28.17
C LEU A 59 -14.16 2.99 28.88
N LEU A 60 -13.30 3.70 28.14
CA LEU A 60 -12.63 4.91 28.62
C LEU A 60 -13.27 6.16 28.01
N ALA A 61 -13.68 6.08 26.74
CA ALA A 61 -14.10 7.19 25.92
C ALA A 61 -15.37 6.86 25.11
N ALA A 62 -15.74 7.70 24.13
CA ALA A 62 -16.99 7.54 23.38
C ALA A 62 -16.84 7.67 21.84
N GLY A 63 -15.65 8.00 21.33
CA GLY A 63 -15.39 8.12 19.89
C GLY A 63 -14.22 7.28 19.38
N GLY A 64 -13.52 7.78 18.36
CA GLY A 64 -12.35 7.15 17.73
C GLY A 64 -11.09 7.11 18.61
N GLU A 65 -11.11 7.80 19.75
CA GLU A 65 -10.08 7.81 20.78
C GLU A 65 -10.16 6.64 21.77
N GLU A 66 -11.23 5.83 21.74
CA GLU A 66 -11.39 4.68 22.64
C GLU A 66 -10.25 3.65 22.49
N PRO A 67 -9.51 3.33 23.58
CA PRO A 67 -8.37 2.42 23.53
C PRO A 67 -8.67 0.98 24.03
N ASN A 68 -9.75 0.75 24.78
CA ASN A 68 -9.99 -0.53 25.45
C ASN A 68 -11.01 -1.41 24.71
N ALA A 69 -12.12 -0.84 24.28
CA ALA A 69 -13.28 -1.57 23.78
C ALA A 69 -13.14 -1.98 22.30
N LEU A 70 -12.13 -2.81 22.02
CA LEU A 70 -11.89 -3.37 20.70
C LEU A 70 -12.66 -4.68 20.48
N VAL A 71 -13.33 -4.77 19.35
CA VAL A 71 -14.19 -5.89 18.96
C VAL A 71 -13.87 -6.36 17.55
N SER A 72 -14.23 -7.61 17.27
CA SER A 72 -14.31 -8.11 15.91
C SER A 72 -15.76 -8.18 15.46
N VAL A 73 -16.03 -7.85 14.19
CA VAL A 73 -17.36 -7.95 13.59
C VAL A 73 -17.34 -9.01 12.48
N HIS A 74 -18.35 -9.89 12.51
CA HIS A 74 -18.54 -11.00 11.58
C HIS A 74 -19.75 -10.73 10.70
N ARG A 75 -19.58 -10.68 9.37
CA ARG A 75 -20.66 -10.50 8.38
C ARG A 75 -20.80 -11.68 7.40
N GLY A 76 -20.10 -12.78 7.68
CA GLY A 76 -20.07 -14.00 6.86
C GLY A 76 -18.66 -14.43 6.46
N PRO A 77 -18.54 -15.50 5.63
CA PRO A 77 -17.25 -15.99 5.11
C PRO A 77 -16.45 -14.87 4.42
N GLY A 78 -15.15 -14.78 4.70
CA GLY A 78 -14.25 -13.71 4.27
C GLY A 78 -14.53 -12.31 4.81
N ARG A 79 -15.72 -12.04 5.38
CA ARG A 79 -16.16 -10.73 5.87
C ARG A 79 -15.98 -10.62 7.38
N PHE A 80 -14.72 -10.60 7.81
CA PHE A 80 -14.33 -10.48 9.20
C PHE A 80 -13.43 -9.26 9.40
N THR A 81 -13.83 -8.34 10.29
CA THR A 81 -13.04 -7.13 10.58
C THR A 81 -12.67 -7.08 12.06
N PRO A 82 -11.38 -7.26 12.41
CA PRO A 82 -10.90 -7.16 13.78
C PRO A 82 -10.60 -5.70 14.19
N ASN A 83 -10.36 -5.50 15.50
CA ASN A 83 -9.87 -4.25 16.10
C ASN A 83 -10.75 -3.02 15.83
N LEU A 84 -12.05 -3.22 15.59
CA LEU A 84 -13.02 -2.13 15.53
C LEU A 84 -13.30 -1.63 16.93
N ARG A 85 -13.55 -0.33 17.08
CA ARG A 85 -13.97 0.24 18.36
C ARG A 85 -15.46 0.07 18.52
N ALA A 86 -15.90 -0.52 19.62
CA ALA A 86 -17.33 -0.67 19.92
C ALA A 86 -18.07 0.68 19.92
N THR A 87 -17.38 1.78 20.19
CA THR A 87 -17.89 3.16 20.13
C THR A 87 -18.20 3.66 18.72
N ASN A 88 -17.63 3.04 17.68
CA ASN A 88 -17.79 3.43 16.28
C ASN A 88 -18.48 2.35 15.42
N VAL A 89 -18.90 1.25 16.03
CA VAL A 89 -19.68 0.18 15.38
C VAL A 89 -21.15 0.47 15.65
N GLU A 90 -21.91 0.74 14.61
CA GLU A 90 -23.37 0.92 14.72
C GLU A 90 -24.05 -0.43 14.83
N ILE A 91 -25.08 -0.52 15.66
CA ILE A 91 -25.90 -1.73 15.69
C ILE A 91 -26.88 -1.74 14.51
N HIS A 92 -27.01 -2.90 13.89
CA HIS A 92 -28.02 -3.21 12.90
C HIS A 92 -28.55 -4.62 13.18
N ASP A 93 -29.72 -4.95 12.64
CA ASP A 93 -30.28 -6.29 12.82
C ASP A 93 -29.31 -7.33 12.25
N GLY A 94 -29.06 -8.38 13.04
CA GLY A 94 -28.12 -9.45 12.67
C GLY A 94 -26.64 -9.12 12.86
N LEU A 95 -26.27 -7.95 13.42
CA LEU A 95 -24.89 -7.67 13.81
C LEU A 95 -24.37 -8.78 14.75
N ASN A 96 -23.23 -9.37 14.40
CA ASN A 96 -22.53 -10.34 15.22
C ASN A 96 -21.12 -9.84 15.56
N ALA A 97 -20.88 -9.56 16.83
CA ALA A 97 -19.60 -9.07 17.32
C ALA A 97 -19.02 -9.95 18.44
N SER A 98 -17.69 -9.94 18.56
CA SER A 98 -16.98 -10.65 19.62
C SER A 98 -15.91 -9.78 20.25
N SER A 99 -15.76 -9.86 21.57
CA SER A 99 -14.63 -9.25 22.26
C SER A 99 -13.33 -10.01 22.02
N GLN A 100 -12.23 -9.27 22.12
CA GLN A 100 -10.90 -9.71 21.72
C GLN A 100 -9.97 -9.98 22.92
N ASN A 101 -8.83 -10.63 22.66
CA ASN A 101 -7.73 -10.86 23.61
C ASN A 101 -8.14 -11.49 24.96
N ARG A 102 -8.93 -12.57 24.92
CA ARG A 102 -9.48 -13.21 26.14
C ARG A 102 -9.52 -14.73 26.04
N TRP A 103 -9.41 -15.44 27.17
CA TRP A 103 -9.70 -16.87 27.22
C TRP A 103 -10.07 -17.43 28.61
N PRO A 104 -11.16 -18.21 28.77
CA PRO A 104 -12.20 -18.48 27.77
C PRO A 104 -13.22 -17.33 27.60
N SER A 105 -13.34 -16.40 28.56
CA SER A 105 -14.29 -15.29 28.47
C SER A 105 -13.75 -14.01 29.10
N LEU A 106 -14.41 -12.88 28.86
CA LEU A 106 -14.02 -11.62 29.49
C LEU A 106 -14.10 -11.71 31.02
N LYS A 107 -15.06 -12.43 31.62
CA LYS A 107 -15.19 -12.52 33.09
C LYS A 107 -14.22 -13.52 33.70
N THR A 108 -14.02 -14.65 33.05
CA THR A 108 -13.16 -15.75 33.48
C THR A 108 -12.01 -15.86 32.49
N ASP A 109 -10.96 -15.06 32.73
CA ASP A 109 -9.76 -15.02 31.90
C ASP A 109 -8.58 -15.65 32.65
N PHE A 110 -7.96 -16.69 32.09
CA PHE A 110 -6.82 -17.37 32.73
C PHE A 110 -5.50 -16.62 32.55
N GLY A 111 -5.36 -15.81 31.50
CA GLY A 111 -4.23 -14.90 31.29
C GLY A 111 -4.10 -13.84 32.39
N ALA A 112 -5.17 -13.58 33.15
CA ALA A 112 -5.15 -12.69 34.31
C ALA A 112 -4.13 -13.08 35.41
N ILE A 113 -3.51 -14.28 35.34
CA ILE A 113 -2.36 -14.64 36.17
C ILE A 113 -1.15 -13.70 35.93
N ASN A 114 -1.01 -13.16 34.72
CA ASN A 114 0.07 -12.24 34.34
C ASN A 114 0.07 -10.97 35.20
N ASP A 115 -1.11 -10.49 35.63
CA ASP A 115 -1.23 -9.31 36.50
C ASP A 115 -0.53 -9.50 37.86
N ARG A 116 -0.50 -10.73 38.39
CA ARG A 116 0.20 -11.07 39.64
C ARG A 116 1.71 -11.20 39.44
N LEU A 117 2.14 -11.61 38.24
CA LEU A 117 3.54 -11.71 37.85
C LEU A 117 4.08 -10.41 37.23
N GLY A 118 3.29 -9.33 37.20
CA GLY A 118 3.59 -8.08 36.52
C GLY A 118 4.96 -7.45 36.85
N MET A 119 5.49 -7.72 38.04
CA MET A 119 6.84 -7.26 38.46
C MET A 119 7.98 -7.86 37.63
N PHE A 120 7.77 -9.01 36.99
CA PHE A 120 8.74 -9.67 36.11
C PHE A 120 8.65 -9.18 34.66
N PHE A 121 7.66 -8.33 34.35
CA PHE A 121 7.47 -7.77 33.01
C PHE A 121 7.62 -6.24 33.01
N PRO A 122 8.79 -5.65 33.33
CA PRO A 122 9.01 -4.22 33.16
C PRO A 122 8.95 -3.80 31.68
N ALA A 123 8.85 -2.50 31.39
CA ALA A 123 9.11 -1.98 30.05
C ALA A 123 10.49 -2.44 29.54
N GLY A 124 10.58 -2.75 28.24
CA GLY A 124 11.79 -3.29 27.62
C GLY A 124 12.16 -4.73 28.00
N PHE A 125 11.37 -5.45 28.82
CA PHE A 125 11.63 -6.84 29.23
C PHE A 125 11.89 -7.77 28.04
N TYR A 126 11.05 -7.72 27.00
CA TYR A 126 11.18 -8.58 25.82
C TYR A 126 12.54 -8.43 25.13
N ASN A 127 13.02 -7.19 25.02
CA ASN A 127 14.31 -6.86 24.39
C ASN A 127 15.51 -7.30 25.25
N LYS A 128 15.33 -7.52 26.54
CA LYS A 128 16.41 -7.91 27.47
C LYS A 128 16.47 -9.42 27.70
N THR A 129 15.32 -10.10 27.67
CA THR A 129 15.21 -11.49 28.13
C THR A 129 15.14 -12.52 27.00
N PHE A 130 14.52 -12.20 25.86
CA PHE A 130 14.24 -13.19 24.81
C PHE A 130 15.17 -13.12 23.59
N MET A 131 16.14 -12.19 23.56
CA MET A 131 17.09 -12.06 22.44
C MET A 131 18.22 -13.10 22.46
N TRP A 132 18.38 -13.86 23.55
CA TRP A 132 19.45 -14.85 23.69
C TRP A 132 18.95 -16.14 24.36
N PRO A 133 19.38 -17.34 23.89
CA PRO A 133 20.16 -17.59 22.68
C PRO A 133 19.32 -17.40 21.41
N ARG A 134 19.95 -16.96 20.31
CA ARG A 134 19.26 -16.64 19.03
C ARG A 134 18.41 -17.78 18.50
N SER A 135 18.84 -19.04 18.66
CA SER A 135 18.08 -20.22 18.22
C SER A 135 16.77 -20.43 18.97
N PHE A 136 16.63 -19.90 20.19
CA PHE A 136 15.40 -19.98 20.97
C PHE A 136 14.39 -18.91 20.57
N TRP A 137 14.86 -17.77 20.03
CA TRP A 137 13.97 -16.75 19.48
C TRP A 137 13.12 -17.35 18.36
N ASP A 138 13.74 -17.90 17.31
CA ASP A 138 13.02 -18.42 16.13
C ASP A 138 12.15 -19.64 16.45
N ARG A 139 12.57 -20.49 17.40
CA ARG A 139 11.94 -21.82 17.64
C ARG A 139 10.97 -21.86 18.81
N LEU A 140 11.12 -21.00 19.82
CA LEU A 140 10.37 -21.08 21.07
C LEU A 140 9.69 -19.76 21.42
N TYR A 141 10.46 -18.67 21.52
CA TYR A 141 9.93 -17.41 22.02
C TYR A 141 9.05 -16.71 20.99
N GLU A 142 9.50 -16.56 19.73
CA GLU A 142 8.73 -15.88 18.70
C GLU A 142 7.38 -16.58 18.40
N PRO A 143 7.31 -17.91 18.19
CA PRO A 143 6.02 -18.56 17.93
C PRO A 143 5.04 -18.45 19.10
N ALA A 144 5.53 -18.62 20.34
CA ALA A 144 4.70 -18.49 21.53
C ALA A 144 4.24 -17.05 21.76
N ILE A 145 5.14 -16.07 21.61
CA ILE A 145 4.82 -14.65 21.72
C ILE A 145 3.82 -14.26 20.63
N ARG A 146 4.00 -14.61 19.36
CA ARG A 146 3.03 -14.30 18.28
C ARG A 146 1.64 -14.87 18.55
N LYS A 147 1.55 -16.05 19.16
CA LYS A 147 0.26 -16.68 19.53
C LYS A 147 -0.41 -16.00 20.73
N MET A 148 0.37 -15.37 21.62
CA MET A 148 -0.13 -14.67 22.80
C MET A 148 -0.23 -13.14 22.62
N ALA A 149 0.52 -12.57 21.68
CA ALA A 149 0.67 -11.14 21.44
C ALA A 149 -0.12 -10.76 20.19
N GLY A 150 -1.37 -10.37 20.41
CA GLY A 150 -2.27 -9.88 19.37
C GLY A 150 -3.58 -9.46 20.03
N LEU A 151 -4.26 -8.47 19.43
CA LEU A 151 -5.60 -8.07 19.90
C LEU A 151 -6.65 -8.86 19.13
N GLY A 152 -6.84 -8.58 17.84
CA GLY A 152 -7.75 -9.31 16.96
C GLY A 152 -7.03 -10.12 15.88
N ASP A 153 -7.68 -11.19 15.44
CA ASP A 153 -7.18 -12.10 14.40
C ASP A 153 -7.35 -11.50 13.00
N ALA A 154 -6.46 -11.84 12.07
CA ALA A 154 -6.66 -11.48 10.66
C ALA A 154 -7.52 -12.55 9.96
N PRO A 155 -8.38 -12.17 8.99
CA PRO A 155 -9.11 -13.15 8.19
C PRO A 155 -8.14 -13.99 7.34
N THR A 156 -8.45 -15.29 7.20
CA THR A 156 -7.71 -16.23 6.35
C THR A 156 -8.37 -16.46 4.99
N GLU A 157 -9.66 -16.16 4.88
CA GLU A 157 -10.42 -16.25 3.65
C GLU A 157 -10.30 -14.96 2.83
N VAL A 158 -10.50 -15.05 1.52
CA VAL A 158 -10.48 -13.88 0.63
C VAL A 158 -11.66 -12.97 0.94
N ASP A 159 -11.40 -11.67 1.05
CA ASP A 159 -12.43 -10.65 1.22
C ASP A 159 -13.30 -10.55 -0.06
N PRO A 160 -14.59 -10.90 0.02
CA PRO A 160 -15.49 -10.86 -1.13
C PRO A 160 -16.04 -9.45 -1.43
N ASP A 161 -15.79 -8.45 -0.58
CA ASP A 161 -16.35 -7.11 -0.75
C ASP A 161 -15.71 -6.35 -1.92
N THR A 162 -16.47 -5.40 -2.46
CA THR A 162 -16.00 -4.46 -3.49
C THR A 162 -15.69 -3.11 -2.86
N TYR A 163 -14.75 -2.38 -3.45
CA TYR A 163 -14.26 -1.11 -2.93
C TYR A 163 -14.21 -0.10 -4.07
N ALA A 164 -14.70 1.11 -3.81
CA ALA A 164 -14.72 2.19 -4.79
C ALA A 164 -13.62 3.21 -4.52
N ALA A 165 -13.24 3.97 -5.55
CA ALA A 165 -12.36 5.12 -5.39
C ALA A 165 -12.81 6.26 -6.32
N ILE A 166 -12.69 7.50 -5.86
CA ILE A 166 -13.03 8.71 -6.62
C ILE A 166 -11.97 9.79 -6.43
N TYR A 167 -11.74 10.58 -7.47
CA TYR A 167 -11.01 11.85 -7.39
C TYR A 167 -12.02 13.00 -7.38
N ALA A 168 -11.91 13.89 -6.40
CA ALA A 168 -12.81 15.03 -6.26
C ALA A 168 -12.02 16.34 -6.17
N HIS A 169 -12.66 17.43 -6.60
CA HIS A 169 -12.14 18.79 -6.46
C HIS A 169 -13.20 19.66 -5.77
N CYS A 170 -12.75 20.53 -4.87
CA CYS A 170 -13.61 21.52 -4.23
C CYS A 170 -12.82 22.81 -4.01
N ASP A 171 -13.53 23.92 -3.83
CA ASP A 171 -12.89 25.21 -3.55
C ASP A 171 -12.63 25.33 -2.03
N LEU A 172 -13.47 24.69 -1.22
CA LEU A 172 -13.34 24.60 0.24
C LEU A 172 -13.62 23.17 0.73
N LEU A 173 -12.65 22.56 1.41
CA LEU A 173 -12.84 21.32 2.16
C LEU A 173 -12.90 21.65 3.65
N ILE A 174 -13.97 21.23 4.32
CA ILE A 174 -14.14 21.36 5.76
C ILE A 174 -14.07 19.96 6.39
N VAL A 175 -13.15 19.77 7.33
CA VAL A 175 -12.94 18.48 8.02
C VAL A 175 -13.35 18.57 9.47
N GLY A 176 -14.44 17.89 9.81
CA GLY A 176 -15.14 17.93 11.09
C GLY A 176 -16.43 18.73 10.98
N ALA A 177 -17.56 18.11 11.31
CA ALA A 177 -18.89 18.70 11.33
C ALA A 177 -19.41 18.94 12.75
N GLY A 178 -18.52 19.33 13.67
CA GLY A 178 -18.92 19.96 14.94
C GLY A 178 -19.47 21.37 14.73
N PRO A 179 -19.84 22.10 15.80
CA PRO A 179 -20.39 23.45 15.71
C PRO A 179 -19.60 24.40 14.79
N ALA A 180 -18.28 24.47 14.98
CA ALA A 180 -17.41 25.33 14.16
C ALA A 180 -17.40 24.93 12.66
N GLY A 181 -17.40 23.64 12.36
CA GLY A 181 -17.40 23.15 10.98
C GLY A 181 -18.74 23.36 10.28
N LEU A 182 -19.84 23.17 11.02
CA LEU A 182 -21.19 23.43 10.51
C LEU A 182 -21.42 24.92 10.26
N ASP A 183 -21.00 25.80 11.17
CA ASP A 183 -21.08 27.24 10.97
C ASP A 183 -20.25 27.69 9.76
N ALA A 184 -19.03 27.18 9.62
CA ALA A 184 -18.19 27.46 8.44
C ALA A 184 -18.83 26.94 7.14
N ALA A 185 -19.46 25.77 7.16
CA ALA A 185 -20.17 25.23 6.01
C ALA A 185 -21.42 26.05 5.66
N LEU A 186 -22.16 26.53 6.66
CA LEU A 186 -23.33 27.39 6.47
C LEU A 186 -22.93 28.74 5.86
N GLU A 187 -21.86 29.35 6.36
CA GLU A 187 -21.32 30.58 5.78
C GLU A 187 -20.90 30.35 4.32
N ALA A 188 -20.15 29.26 4.05
CA ALA A 188 -19.70 28.92 2.72
C ALA A 188 -20.84 28.54 1.77
N SER A 189 -21.95 28.00 2.28
CA SER A 189 -23.15 27.67 1.49
C SER A 189 -23.80 28.91 0.85
N GLY A 190 -23.62 30.09 1.45
CA GLY A 190 -24.06 31.37 0.89
C GLY A 190 -23.16 31.92 -0.23
N THR A 191 -22.11 31.20 -0.61
CA THR A 191 -21.12 31.64 -1.63
C THR A 191 -21.20 30.77 -2.89
N ALA A 192 -20.48 31.16 -3.95
CA ALA A 192 -20.35 30.35 -5.16
C ALA A 192 -19.33 29.20 -5.05
N LYS A 193 -18.64 29.05 -3.90
CA LYS A 193 -17.64 28.00 -3.70
C LYS A 193 -18.28 26.63 -3.71
N ARG A 194 -17.64 25.64 -4.32
CA ARG A 194 -17.93 24.21 -4.13
C ARG A 194 -17.35 23.76 -2.79
N VAL A 195 -18.21 23.29 -1.90
CA VAL A 195 -17.85 22.93 -0.53
C VAL A 195 -18.02 21.43 -0.34
N ILE A 196 -17.02 20.79 0.26
CA ILE A 196 -17.17 19.42 0.79
C ILE A 196 -17.00 19.49 2.30
N LEU A 197 -17.99 19.02 3.05
CA LEU A 197 -17.96 18.88 4.50
C LEU A 197 -17.84 17.39 4.85
N ILE A 198 -16.82 17.01 5.61
CA ILE A 198 -16.51 15.63 5.97
C ILE A 198 -16.60 15.45 7.49
N ASP A 199 -17.24 14.38 7.94
CA ASP A 199 -17.22 13.95 9.33
C ASP A 199 -17.17 12.44 9.47
N GLU A 200 -16.40 11.94 10.45
CA GLU A 200 -16.22 10.50 10.66
C GLU A 200 -17.43 9.82 11.31
N GLN A 201 -18.26 10.60 12.03
CA GLN A 201 -19.43 10.10 12.73
C GLN A 201 -20.58 9.80 11.77
N ASP A 202 -21.53 9.02 12.25
CA ASP A 202 -22.79 8.68 11.60
C ASP A 202 -23.67 9.89 11.29
N GLU A 203 -23.70 10.83 12.24
CA GLU A 203 -24.48 12.06 12.18
C GLU A 203 -23.53 13.26 12.31
N ALA A 204 -23.73 14.29 11.47
CA ALA A 204 -23.05 15.56 11.64
C ALA A 204 -23.56 16.29 12.90
N GLY A 205 -22.67 16.97 13.61
CA GLY A 205 -22.99 17.72 14.83
C GLY A 205 -21.85 17.72 15.86
N GLY A 206 -20.94 16.75 15.80
CA GLY A 206 -19.82 16.65 16.72
C GLY A 206 -20.27 16.77 18.19
N GLY A 207 -19.69 17.72 18.93
CA GLY A 207 -20.06 17.98 20.33
C GLY A 207 -21.53 18.37 20.55
N ALA A 208 -22.21 18.97 19.56
CA ALA A 208 -23.62 19.35 19.68
C ALA A 208 -24.56 18.14 19.80
N LEU A 209 -24.13 16.95 19.36
CA LEU A 209 -24.91 15.72 19.50
C LEU A 209 -25.11 15.33 20.97
N ALA A 210 -24.20 15.75 21.86
CA ALA A 210 -24.26 15.51 23.30
C ALA A 210 -24.87 16.67 24.09
N ASP A 211 -25.39 17.71 23.43
CA ASP A 211 -26.07 18.83 24.06
C ASP A 211 -27.50 18.99 23.51
N PRO A 212 -28.52 18.52 24.25
CA PRO A 212 -29.92 18.66 23.85
C PRO A 212 -30.38 20.09 23.58
N ALA A 213 -29.74 21.11 24.16
CA ALA A 213 -30.08 22.50 23.91
C ALA A 213 -29.70 22.96 22.49
N LEU A 214 -28.71 22.31 21.87
CA LEU A 214 -28.22 22.64 20.53
C LEU A 214 -28.95 21.87 19.41
N TRP A 215 -29.70 20.82 19.73
CA TRP A 215 -30.40 20.00 18.74
C TRP A 215 -31.32 20.79 17.79
N PRO A 216 -32.13 21.77 18.26
CA PRO A 216 -32.96 22.55 17.35
C PRO A 216 -32.16 23.40 16.37
N TRP A 217 -30.97 23.87 16.76
CA TRP A 217 -30.06 24.57 15.85
C TRP A 217 -29.44 23.58 14.86
N LEU A 218 -28.94 22.44 15.35
CA LEU A 218 -28.34 21.40 14.52
C LEU A 218 -29.27 20.92 13.41
N ASP A 219 -30.53 20.62 13.74
CA ASP A 219 -31.52 20.14 12.78
C ASP A 219 -31.81 21.20 11.69
N ARG A 220 -31.86 22.49 12.06
CA ARG A 220 -32.02 23.59 11.09
C ARG A 220 -30.79 23.76 10.21
N SER A 221 -29.60 23.69 10.80
CA SER A 221 -28.32 23.80 10.08
C SER A 221 -28.17 22.69 9.05
N MET A 222 -28.42 21.44 9.44
CA MET A 222 -28.33 20.29 8.52
C MET A 222 -29.37 20.37 7.41
N LYS A 223 -30.59 20.83 7.69
CA LYS A 223 -31.60 21.06 6.67
C LYS A 223 -31.14 22.09 5.63
N ALA A 224 -30.52 23.18 6.08
CA ALA A 224 -29.99 24.21 5.18
C ALA A 224 -28.83 23.68 4.32
N LEU A 225 -27.87 22.99 4.93
CA LEU A 225 -26.71 22.42 4.21
C LEU A 225 -27.12 21.36 3.18
N ASN A 226 -28.04 20.46 3.54
CA ASN A 226 -28.54 19.44 2.61
C ASN A 226 -29.35 20.02 1.44
N ALA A 227 -29.89 21.23 1.59
CA ALA A 227 -30.60 21.95 0.53
C ALA A 227 -29.67 22.79 -0.36
N ALA A 228 -28.42 23.02 0.06
CA ALA A 228 -27.47 23.86 -0.66
C ALA A 228 -26.80 23.08 -1.82
N ALA A 229 -27.05 23.51 -3.06
CA ALA A 229 -26.59 22.79 -4.26
C ALA A 229 -25.05 22.75 -4.41
N ASN A 230 -24.33 23.66 -3.76
CA ASN A 230 -22.88 23.76 -3.80
C ASN A 230 -22.18 23.05 -2.62
N VAL A 231 -22.93 22.46 -1.69
CA VAL A 231 -22.39 21.77 -0.52
C VAL A 231 -22.60 20.26 -0.65
N THR A 232 -21.52 19.49 -0.49
CA THR A 232 -21.59 18.03 -0.35
C THR A 232 -21.24 17.66 1.08
N VAL A 233 -22.19 17.06 1.80
CA VAL A 233 -21.95 16.54 3.16
C VAL A 233 -21.65 15.04 3.11
N LEU A 234 -20.52 14.65 3.68
CA LEU A 234 -20.06 13.26 3.75
C LEU A 234 -19.89 12.86 5.23
N THR A 235 -20.93 12.27 5.82
CA THR A 235 -20.81 11.58 7.10
C THR A 235 -20.18 10.20 6.90
N ARG A 236 -19.83 9.51 7.99
CA ARG A 236 -19.15 8.19 7.99
C ARG A 236 -17.82 8.23 7.23
N THR A 237 -17.24 9.41 7.10
CA THR A 237 -16.12 9.66 6.21
C THR A 237 -14.96 10.21 7.02
N THR A 238 -13.90 9.42 7.15
CA THR A 238 -12.71 9.86 7.88
C THR A 238 -11.69 10.42 6.91
N ALA A 239 -11.38 11.72 7.04
CA ALA A 239 -10.17 12.29 6.46
C ALA A 239 -8.95 11.70 7.20
N PHE A 240 -8.28 10.75 6.57
CA PHE A 240 -7.21 9.97 7.21
C PHE A 240 -5.83 10.58 6.97
N GLY A 241 -5.63 11.31 5.89
CA GLY A 241 -4.32 11.86 5.51
C GLY A 241 -4.43 13.20 4.79
N TYR A 242 -3.51 14.11 5.10
CA TYR A 242 -3.38 15.41 4.44
C TYR A 242 -1.95 15.51 3.88
N TYR A 243 -1.86 15.65 2.57
CA TYR A 243 -0.65 15.69 1.76
C TYR A 243 -0.52 17.02 1.01
N HIS A 244 0.55 17.17 0.23
CA HIS A 244 0.92 18.40 -0.47
C HIS A 244 -0.15 18.93 -1.43
N ASP A 245 -0.15 20.24 -1.60
CA ASP A 245 -1.04 21.01 -2.48
C ASP A 245 -2.51 20.74 -2.15
N ASN A 246 -2.86 20.83 -0.87
CA ASN A 246 -4.23 20.61 -0.38
C ASN A 246 -4.88 19.30 -0.84
N PHE A 247 -4.09 18.21 -0.86
CA PHE A 247 -4.60 16.88 -1.15
C PHE A 247 -4.98 16.14 0.12
N VAL A 248 -6.25 15.77 0.25
CA VAL A 248 -6.76 15.02 1.41
C VAL A 248 -7.28 13.66 0.95
N GLY A 249 -6.75 12.62 1.58
CA GLY A 249 -7.27 11.26 1.48
C GLY A 249 -8.35 11.05 2.55
N ALA A 250 -9.53 10.58 2.14
CA ALA A 250 -10.61 10.21 3.06
C ALA A 250 -11.23 8.87 2.67
N VAL A 251 -11.77 8.13 3.64
CA VAL A 251 -12.52 6.89 3.39
C VAL A 251 -13.92 7.04 3.94
N GLN A 252 -14.92 6.79 3.09
CA GLN A 252 -16.32 6.74 3.46
C GLN A 252 -16.78 5.30 3.63
N ARG A 253 -17.36 5.00 4.79
CA ARG A 253 -18.02 3.71 5.07
C ARG A 253 -19.44 3.74 4.51
N LEU A 254 -19.75 2.84 3.57
CA LEU A 254 -21.01 2.84 2.84
C LEU A 254 -22.00 1.79 3.34
N THR A 255 -21.53 0.58 3.68
CA THR A 255 -22.45 -0.53 3.98
C THR A 255 -22.20 -1.23 5.32
N ASP A 256 -21.13 -0.87 6.05
CA ASP A 256 -20.79 -1.48 7.35
C ASP A 256 -21.88 -1.32 8.43
N HIS A 257 -22.81 -0.38 8.25
CA HIS A 257 -23.92 -0.09 9.17
C HIS A 257 -25.26 -0.69 8.70
N LEU A 258 -25.27 -1.46 7.62
CA LEU A 258 -26.47 -2.06 7.03
C LEU A 258 -26.57 -3.55 7.41
N PRO A 259 -27.81 -4.10 7.56
CA PRO A 259 -28.02 -5.49 7.96
C PRO A 259 -27.66 -6.52 6.90
N GLU A 260 -27.73 -6.15 5.63
CA GLU A 260 -27.45 -7.05 4.51
C GLU A 260 -26.19 -6.63 3.77
N ASN A 261 -25.41 -7.63 3.34
CA ASN A 261 -24.30 -7.41 2.42
C ASN A 261 -24.86 -6.90 1.09
N SER A 262 -24.42 -5.73 0.65
CA SER A 262 -24.86 -5.13 -0.61
C SER A 262 -23.96 -5.54 -1.77
N GLU A 263 -24.48 -5.56 -3.00
CA GLU A 263 -23.65 -5.57 -4.22
C GLU A 263 -22.90 -4.25 -4.43
N THR A 264 -23.29 -3.19 -3.70
CA THR A 264 -22.59 -1.90 -3.73
C THR A 264 -21.27 -1.96 -2.97
N PRO A 265 -20.32 -1.05 -3.29
CA PRO A 265 -19.03 -0.99 -2.61
C PRO A 265 -19.19 -0.82 -1.10
N ARG A 266 -18.41 -1.59 -0.34
CA ARG A 266 -18.37 -1.53 1.13
C ARG A 266 -17.88 -0.17 1.63
N GLU A 267 -16.81 0.30 1.02
CA GLU A 267 -16.16 1.56 1.33
C GLU A 267 -15.74 2.29 0.05
N LYS A 268 -15.58 3.60 0.15
CA LYS A 268 -15.13 4.47 -0.94
C LYS A 268 -13.93 5.32 -0.51
N LEU A 269 -12.84 5.20 -1.24
CA LEU A 269 -11.68 6.09 -1.13
C LEU A 269 -11.92 7.39 -1.88
N TRP A 270 -11.88 8.50 -1.16
CA TRP A 270 -11.91 9.85 -1.69
C TRP A 270 -10.49 10.43 -1.75
N ARG A 271 -10.14 10.95 -2.93
CA ARG A 271 -8.89 11.67 -3.18
C ARG A 271 -9.23 13.09 -3.57
N ILE A 272 -9.19 13.99 -2.59
CA ILE A 272 -9.78 15.32 -2.69
C ILE A 272 -8.67 16.35 -2.85
N ARG A 273 -8.73 17.14 -3.91
CA ARG A 273 -7.91 18.34 -4.11
C ARG A 273 -8.75 19.56 -3.75
N ALA A 274 -8.32 20.34 -2.76
CA ALA A 274 -9.07 21.52 -2.30
C ALA A 274 -8.35 22.83 -2.64
N GLY A 275 -9.08 23.90 -2.95
CA GLY A 275 -8.51 25.25 -3.02
C GLY A 275 -8.04 25.73 -1.64
N GLU A 276 -8.84 25.46 -0.62
CA GLU A 276 -8.59 25.76 0.79
C GLU A 276 -9.09 24.62 1.69
N VAL A 277 -8.39 24.33 2.79
CA VAL A 277 -8.83 23.35 3.81
C VAL A 277 -9.10 24.04 5.15
N LEU A 278 -10.30 23.86 5.70
CA LEU A 278 -10.66 24.21 7.08
C LEU A 278 -10.68 22.97 7.95
N LEU A 279 -9.83 22.95 8.97
CA LEU A 279 -9.77 21.89 9.96
C LEU A 279 -10.61 22.30 11.17
N ALA A 280 -11.69 21.55 11.44
CA ALA A 280 -12.60 21.72 12.56
C ALA A 280 -12.69 20.42 13.39
N GLN A 281 -11.53 19.80 13.64
CA GLN A 281 -11.36 18.44 14.17
C GLN A 281 -11.66 18.27 15.67
N GLY A 282 -12.05 19.35 16.36
CA GLY A 282 -12.34 19.33 17.79
C GLY A 282 -11.12 19.12 18.70
N ALA A 283 -11.37 18.67 19.92
CA ALA A 283 -10.36 18.34 20.91
C ALA A 283 -10.77 17.06 21.67
N ILE A 284 -9.80 16.34 22.21
CA ILE A 284 -9.99 15.06 22.92
C ILE A 284 -9.74 15.27 24.42
N GLU A 285 -10.65 14.80 25.28
CA GLU A 285 -10.47 14.88 26.73
C GLU A 285 -9.34 13.95 27.21
N ARG A 286 -8.54 14.41 28.17
CA ARG A 286 -7.40 13.68 28.72
C ARG A 286 -7.81 12.81 29.90
N PRO A 287 -7.36 11.55 29.96
CA PRO A 287 -7.44 10.76 31.18
C PRO A 287 -6.54 11.34 32.28
N LEU A 288 -6.83 10.96 33.53
CA LEU A 288 -5.97 11.26 34.68
C LEU A 288 -5.16 10.03 35.08
N VAL A 289 -3.96 10.26 35.62
CA VAL A 289 -2.98 9.21 35.94
C VAL A 289 -2.93 9.01 37.46
N PHE A 290 -3.47 7.89 37.95
CA PHE A 290 -3.52 7.54 39.37
C PHE A 290 -3.72 6.04 39.58
N ASP A 291 -3.57 5.56 40.82
CA ASP A 291 -3.64 4.14 41.17
C ASP A 291 -5.03 3.53 40.88
N GLY A 292 -5.08 2.56 39.96
CA GLY A 292 -6.32 1.85 39.60
C GLY A 292 -7.18 2.57 38.57
N ASN A 293 -6.64 3.55 37.85
CA ASN A 293 -7.33 4.30 36.80
C ASN A 293 -7.76 3.48 35.57
N ASP A 294 -7.37 2.20 35.48
CA ASP A 294 -7.78 1.28 34.42
C ASP A 294 -8.97 0.36 34.77
N THR A 295 -9.47 0.48 36.01
CA THR A 295 -10.56 -0.37 36.52
C THR A 295 -11.84 -0.14 35.70
N PRO A 296 -12.58 -1.20 35.28
CA PRO A 296 -13.84 -1.01 34.55
C PRO A 296 -14.83 -0.13 35.33
N GLY A 297 -15.37 0.90 34.68
CA GLY A 297 -16.16 1.96 35.32
C GLY A 297 -15.36 3.23 35.64
N VAL A 298 -14.04 3.23 35.44
CA VAL A 298 -13.26 4.48 35.34
C VAL A 298 -13.27 4.95 33.89
N MET A 299 -13.76 6.16 33.63
CA MET A 299 -13.88 6.68 32.25
C MET A 299 -13.80 8.22 32.19
N LEU A 300 -13.73 8.78 30.99
CA LEU A 300 -13.76 10.21 30.73
C LEU A 300 -15.13 10.81 31.03
N SER A 301 -15.15 12.02 31.61
CA SER A 301 -16.38 12.70 32.01
C SER A 301 -17.23 13.10 30.80
N SER A 302 -16.58 13.55 29.73
CA SER A 302 -17.23 13.88 28.45
C SER A 302 -17.87 12.66 27.80
N ALA A 303 -17.22 11.49 27.88
CA ALA A 303 -17.77 10.24 27.36
C ALA A 303 -19.05 9.84 28.11
N ALA A 304 -19.06 9.98 29.44
CA ALA A 304 -20.26 9.73 30.23
C ALA A 304 -21.41 10.68 29.84
N LYS A 305 -21.13 11.97 29.62
CA LYS A 305 -22.12 12.92 29.10
C LYS A 305 -22.63 12.52 27.72
N ILE A 306 -21.75 12.10 26.80
CA ILE A 306 -22.14 11.62 25.47
C ILE A 306 -23.09 10.43 25.58
N PHE A 307 -22.74 9.40 26.36
CA PHE A 307 -23.62 8.25 26.56
C PHE A 307 -25.00 8.65 27.11
N ALA A 308 -25.05 9.53 28.11
CA ALA A 308 -26.30 9.95 28.71
C ALA A 308 -27.15 10.80 27.77
N ASN A 309 -26.58 11.85 27.17
CA ASN A 309 -27.35 12.84 26.41
C ASN A 309 -27.60 12.40 24.97
N ARG A 310 -26.60 11.82 24.29
CA ARG A 310 -26.74 11.38 22.89
C ARG A 310 -27.41 10.02 22.79
N TYR A 311 -27.07 9.05 23.64
CA TYR A 311 -27.60 7.69 23.50
C TYR A 311 -28.69 7.36 24.54
N GLY A 312 -28.95 8.25 25.51
CA GLY A 312 -29.92 7.98 26.57
C GLY A 312 -29.48 6.86 27.50
N VAL A 313 -28.18 6.72 27.77
CA VAL A 313 -27.59 5.62 28.55
C VAL A 313 -26.73 6.17 29.68
N ALA A 314 -27.09 5.86 30.92
CA ALA A 314 -26.19 6.10 32.06
C ALA A 314 -24.99 5.14 32.00
N VAL A 315 -23.86 5.56 32.56
CA VAL A 315 -22.65 4.71 32.62
C VAL A 315 -22.51 3.98 33.96
N GLY A 316 -23.36 4.33 34.93
CA GLY A 316 -23.42 3.80 36.29
C GLY A 316 -24.65 4.35 37.01
N LYS A 317 -24.88 3.94 38.26
CA LYS A 317 -25.99 4.44 39.10
C LYS A 317 -25.52 5.49 40.11
N SER A 318 -24.28 5.41 40.56
CA SER A 318 -23.70 6.29 41.58
C SER A 318 -22.30 6.67 41.16
N LEU A 319 -22.17 7.82 40.52
CA LEU A 319 -20.94 8.31 39.90
C LEU A 319 -20.16 9.22 40.85
N ALA A 320 -18.85 9.08 40.89
CA ALA A 320 -17.95 10.09 41.44
C ALA A 320 -17.16 10.76 40.31
N LEU A 321 -16.75 12.02 40.50
CA LEU A 321 -15.88 12.74 39.57
C LEU A 321 -14.53 13.03 40.22
N MET A 322 -13.44 12.73 39.53
CA MET A 322 -12.12 13.28 39.77
C MET A 322 -11.82 14.34 38.71
N ALA A 323 -11.78 15.60 39.13
CA ALA A 323 -11.59 16.76 38.26
C ALA A 323 -10.26 17.46 38.51
N VAL A 324 -9.68 17.95 37.42
CA VAL A 324 -8.68 19.02 37.44
C VAL A 324 -9.07 20.15 36.48
N HIS A 325 -10.26 20.07 35.88
CA HIS A 325 -10.77 20.96 34.85
C HIS A 325 -12.28 21.20 35.01
N ASN A 326 -12.74 22.43 34.73
CA ASN A 326 -14.13 22.85 34.90
C ASN A 326 -15.13 22.04 34.08
N SER A 327 -14.75 21.59 32.87
CA SER A 327 -15.63 20.79 32.00
C SER A 327 -16.25 19.59 32.71
N GLY A 328 -15.50 18.90 33.58
CA GLY A 328 -16.02 17.76 34.33
C GLY A 328 -17.18 18.11 35.26
N TRP A 329 -17.15 19.30 35.86
CA TRP A 329 -18.24 19.79 36.71
C TRP A 329 -19.51 19.97 35.90
N HIS A 330 -19.41 20.64 34.75
CA HIS A 330 -20.53 20.83 33.84
C HIS A 330 -21.09 19.49 33.32
N ASP A 331 -20.21 18.53 33.03
CA ASP A 331 -20.61 17.18 32.61
C ASP A 331 -21.38 16.45 33.72
N VAL A 332 -20.92 16.54 34.98
CA VAL A 332 -21.64 15.98 36.14
C VAL A 332 -22.97 16.67 36.38
N PHE A 333 -23.06 17.99 36.22
CA PHE A 333 -24.33 18.70 36.34
C PHE A 333 -25.33 18.26 35.29
N ALA A 334 -24.88 18.08 34.04
CA ALA A 334 -25.71 17.53 32.96
C ALA A 334 -26.20 16.10 33.31
N LEU A 335 -25.31 15.24 33.79
CA LEU A 335 -25.65 13.87 34.22
C LEU A 335 -26.66 13.85 35.38
N LYS A 336 -26.48 14.71 36.38
CA LYS A 336 -27.41 14.85 37.50
C LYS A 336 -28.79 15.32 37.04
N LYS A 337 -28.84 16.31 36.14
CA LYS A 337 -30.08 16.81 35.52
C LYS A 337 -30.75 15.74 34.65
N ALA A 338 -29.98 14.83 34.05
CA ALA A 338 -30.47 13.64 33.34
C ALA A 338 -30.94 12.50 34.27
N GLY A 339 -30.89 12.69 35.59
CA GLY A 339 -31.38 11.72 36.58
C GLY A 339 -30.35 10.69 37.03
N VAL A 340 -29.06 10.88 36.73
CA VAL A 340 -27.98 9.99 37.17
C VAL A 340 -27.54 10.34 38.60
N GLY A 341 -27.34 9.34 39.44
CA GLY A 341 -26.87 9.54 40.81
C GLY A 341 -25.40 9.97 40.85
N ILE A 342 -25.11 11.03 41.61
CA ILE A 342 -23.76 11.55 41.82
C ILE A 342 -23.41 11.44 43.30
N ALA A 343 -22.37 10.67 43.61
CA ALA A 343 -21.86 10.44 44.95
C ALA A 343 -21.05 11.63 45.48
N ALA A 344 -20.10 12.12 44.68
CA ALA A 344 -19.24 13.25 45.04
C ALA A 344 -18.49 13.83 43.83
N ILE A 345 -18.11 15.09 43.95
CA ILE A 345 -17.10 15.75 43.12
C ILE A 345 -15.82 15.90 43.94
N ILE A 346 -14.72 15.42 43.40
CA ILE A 346 -13.38 15.51 43.96
C ILE A 346 -12.55 16.33 42.99
N ASP A 347 -11.98 17.43 43.45
CA ASP A 347 -11.17 18.31 42.63
C ASP A 347 -9.79 18.49 43.25
N ALA A 348 -8.74 18.26 42.45
CA ALA A 348 -7.37 18.42 42.91
C ALA A 348 -7.00 19.89 43.15
N ARG A 349 -7.78 20.84 42.62
CA ARG A 349 -7.50 22.27 42.79
C ARG A 349 -7.97 22.75 44.15
N ASP A 350 -7.24 23.70 44.71
CA ASP A 350 -7.54 24.36 45.98
C ASP A 350 -8.76 25.30 45.88
N ALA A 351 -8.93 25.93 44.72
CA ALA A 351 -10.06 26.78 44.40
C ALA A 351 -10.62 26.49 43.01
N VAL A 352 -11.93 26.71 42.86
CA VAL A 352 -12.69 26.66 41.61
C VAL A 352 -13.65 27.84 41.54
N ASP A 353 -14.23 28.10 40.38
CA ASP A 353 -15.19 29.21 40.21
C ASP A 353 -16.40 29.05 41.16
N GLU A 354 -16.79 30.13 41.84
CA GLU A 354 -17.87 30.12 42.84
C GLU A 354 -19.20 29.64 42.26
N SER A 355 -19.44 29.87 40.97
CA SER A 355 -20.64 29.40 40.26
C SER A 355 -20.74 27.87 40.24
N LEU A 356 -19.61 27.16 40.13
CA LEU A 356 -19.58 25.69 40.18
C LEU A 356 -19.95 25.18 41.57
N LEU A 357 -19.46 25.83 42.63
CA LEU A 357 -19.81 25.48 44.01
C LEU A 357 -21.29 25.74 44.29
N ALA A 358 -21.81 26.88 43.84
CA ALA A 358 -23.22 27.24 43.99
C ALA A 358 -24.14 26.24 43.27
N GLU A 359 -23.79 25.83 42.04
CA GLU A 359 -24.57 24.84 41.29
C GLU A 359 -24.48 23.44 41.92
N ALA A 360 -23.30 23.01 42.38
CA ALA A 360 -23.14 21.75 43.10
C ALA A 360 -23.98 21.70 44.39
N ALA A 361 -24.00 22.80 45.15
CA ALA A 361 -24.81 22.94 46.36
C ALA A 361 -26.32 22.89 46.02
N ALA A 362 -26.76 23.59 44.97
CA ALA A 362 -28.15 23.58 44.52
C ALA A 362 -28.61 22.17 44.07
N LEU A 363 -27.70 21.38 43.51
CA LEU A 363 -27.94 19.99 43.09
C LEU A 363 -27.72 18.96 44.22
N GLY A 364 -27.34 19.40 45.41
CA GLY A 364 -27.09 18.55 46.58
C GLY A 364 -25.92 17.58 46.38
N VAL A 365 -24.87 18.00 45.66
CA VAL A 365 -23.69 17.18 45.37
C VAL A 365 -22.57 17.50 46.36
N ALA A 366 -22.02 16.48 47.02
CA ALA A 366 -20.88 16.65 47.92
C ALA A 366 -19.62 17.03 47.13
N VAL A 367 -18.86 17.99 47.64
CA VAL A 367 -17.63 18.51 47.01
C VAL A 367 -16.44 18.37 47.93
N TYR A 368 -15.31 17.91 47.39
CA TYR A 368 -14.02 17.83 48.05
C TYR A 368 -12.95 18.55 47.21
N LEU A 369 -12.68 19.82 47.51
CA LEU A 369 -11.57 20.58 46.90
C LEU A 369 -10.24 20.24 47.58
N ASN A 370 -9.12 20.46 46.88
CA ASN A 370 -7.77 20.09 47.32
C ASN A 370 -7.65 18.60 47.69
N HIS A 371 -8.38 17.73 46.97
CA HIS A 371 -8.37 16.28 47.20
C HIS A 371 -8.08 15.53 45.90
N SER A 372 -7.45 14.37 46.04
CA SER A 372 -7.14 13.48 44.92
C SER A 372 -7.66 12.08 45.19
N VAL A 373 -8.05 11.39 44.12
CA VAL A 373 -8.28 9.94 44.15
C VAL A 373 -6.92 9.24 44.23
N ILE A 374 -6.73 8.48 45.29
CA ILE A 374 -5.48 7.76 45.56
C ILE A 374 -5.62 6.26 45.33
N GLY A 375 -6.81 5.76 45.01
CA GLY A 375 -7.03 4.34 44.70
C GLY A 375 -8.47 4.04 44.29
N VAL A 376 -8.64 3.06 43.42
CA VAL A 376 -9.95 2.53 43.02
C VAL A 376 -10.11 1.10 43.52
N LYS A 377 -11.28 0.78 44.09
CA LYS A 377 -11.67 -0.58 44.49
C LYS A 377 -12.69 -1.14 43.52
N GLY A 378 -12.57 -2.44 43.27
CA GLY A 378 -13.37 -3.13 42.26
C GLY A 378 -12.48 -3.95 41.33
N ARG A 379 -13.04 -5.00 40.72
CA ARG A 379 -12.32 -5.83 39.74
C ARG A 379 -12.96 -5.78 38.36
N HIS A 380 -14.25 -6.08 38.27
CA HIS A 380 -15.01 -6.04 37.01
C HIS A 380 -15.92 -4.82 36.89
N GLN A 381 -15.99 -4.04 37.97
CA GLN A 381 -16.67 -2.76 38.08
C GLN A 381 -16.10 -2.05 39.31
N VAL A 382 -16.05 -0.72 39.30
CA VAL A 382 -15.77 0.10 40.49
C VAL A 382 -16.83 -0.19 41.57
N THR A 383 -16.41 -0.23 42.83
CA THR A 383 -17.30 -0.36 44.00
C THR A 383 -17.10 0.74 45.03
N SER A 384 -15.90 1.32 45.07
CA SER A 384 -15.59 2.51 45.85
C SER A 384 -14.27 3.14 45.37
N ILE A 385 -14.08 4.40 45.74
CA ILE A 385 -12.83 5.14 45.56
C ILE A 385 -12.25 5.54 46.91
N GLU A 386 -10.93 5.61 46.98
CA GLU A 386 -10.20 6.15 48.12
C GLU A 386 -9.68 7.54 47.78
N ILE A 387 -9.96 8.51 48.63
CA ILE A 387 -9.51 9.90 48.45
C ILE A 387 -8.77 10.39 49.70
N CYS A 388 -7.90 11.38 49.53
CA CYS A 388 -7.31 12.15 50.62
C CYS A 388 -7.08 13.59 50.17
N ALA A 389 -6.79 14.49 51.12
CA ALA A 389 -6.27 15.81 50.78
C ALA A 389 -4.95 15.66 50.00
N ASN A 390 -4.61 16.61 49.14
CA ASN A 390 -3.37 16.54 48.36
C ASN A 390 -2.10 16.51 49.23
N SER A 391 -2.19 16.95 50.50
CA SER A 391 -1.13 16.80 51.51
C SER A 391 -0.89 15.35 51.95
N GLY A 392 -1.84 14.45 51.70
CA GLY A 392 -1.86 13.06 52.15
C GLY A 392 -2.78 12.77 53.33
N ASP A 393 -3.39 13.80 53.94
CA ASP A 393 -4.21 13.69 55.16
C ASP A 393 -5.67 13.29 54.88
N GLY A 394 -6.36 12.81 55.92
CA GLY A 394 -7.83 12.70 55.91
C GLY A 394 -8.39 11.61 54.97
N ARG A 395 -7.63 10.51 54.77
CA ARG A 395 -8.02 9.39 53.90
C ARG A 395 -9.43 8.89 54.23
N ARG A 396 -10.26 8.78 53.19
CA ARG A 396 -11.63 8.25 53.29
C ARG A 396 -12.03 7.46 52.05
N SER A 397 -13.06 6.64 52.20
CA SER A 397 -13.64 5.84 51.13
C SER A 397 -15.02 6.38 50.75
N ILE A 398 -15.29 6.51 49.45
CA ILE A 398 -16.59 6.91 48.90
C ILE A 398 -17.14 5.77 48.06
N SER A 399 -18.35 5.28 48.38
CA SER A 399 -19.00 4.25 47.58
C SER A 399 -19.56 4.84 46.29
N CYS A 400 -19.17 4.25 45.16
CA CYS A 400 -19.61 4.60 43.82
C CYS A 400 -19.40 3.40 42.89
N ASP A 401 -20.14 3.32 41.79
CA ASP A 401 -20.01 2.25 40.80
C ASP A 401 -19.33 2.70 39.50
N THR A 402 -18.99 3.99 39.41
CA THR A 402 -18.29 4.61 38.28
C THR A 402 -17.50 5.82 38.78
N LEU A 403 -16.28 6.00 38.25
CA LEU A 403 -15.43 7.15 38.48
C LEU A 403 -15.18 7.87 37.15
N LEU A 404 -15.59 9.12 37.07
CA LEU A 404 -15.33 10.00 35.94
C LEU A 404 -14.01 10.74 36.11
N MET A 405 -13.30 10.97 35.02
CA MET A 405 -12.06 11.75 34.96
C MET A 405 -12.27 12.98 34.09
N ALA A 406 -11.85 14.15 34.59
CA ALA A 406 -11.80 15.38 33.82
C ALA A 406 -10.39 15.97 33.85
N GLY A 407 -9.55 15.52 32.92
CA GLY A 407 -8.12 15.85 32.83
C GLY A 407 -7.76 17.07 31.97
N GLY A 408 -8.75 17.78 31.41
CA GLY A 408 -8.54 18.82 30.40
C GLY A 408 -8.55 18.27 28.98
N TRP A 409 -8.17 19.09 27.98
CA TRP A 409 -8.43 18.81 26.56
C TRP A 409 -7.20 18.96 25.68
N THR A 410 -7.02 18.03 24.74
CA THR A 410 -5.94 18.05 23.73
C THR A 410 -6.53 18.43 22.37
N PRO A 411 -6.16 19.58 21.78
CA PRO A 411 -6.57 19.95 20.43
C PRO A 411 -6.20 18.85 19.41
N SER A 412 -7.12 18.48 18.53
CA SER A 412 -6.85 17.52 17.46
C SER A 412 -6.04 18.16 16.33
N VAL A 413 -4.72 18.11 16.42
CA VAL A 413 -3.80 18.73 15.44
C VAL A 413 -3.25 17.77 14.37
N HIS A 414 -3.77 16.54 14.30
CA HIS A 414 -3.24 15.47 13.46
C HIS A 414 -3.11 15.86 11.99
N LEU A 415 -4.22 16.26 11.33
CA LEU A 415 -4.18 16.63 9.91
C LEU A 415 -3.35 17.90 9.65
N TRP A 416 -3.33 18.85 10.58
CA TRP A 416 -2.45 20.02 10.52
C TRP A 416 -0.97 19.63 10.53
N SER A 417 -0.61 18.66 11.36
CA SER A 417 0.76 18.13 11.41
C SER A 417 1.09 17.25 10.20
N HIS A 418 0.12 16.56 9.59
CA HIS A 418 0.34 15.81 8.34
C HIS A 418 0.75 16.74 7.20
N SER A 419 0.11 17.92 7.11
CA SER A 419 0.46 18.96 6.15
C SER A 419 1.73 19.74 6.50
N LYS A 420 2.48 19.31 7.53
CA LYS A 420 3.71 19.95 8.04
C LYS A 420 3.51 21.35 8.65
N GLY A 421 2.31 21.70 9.08
CA GLY A 421 2.09 22.92 9.86
C GLY A 421 2.81 22.86 11.22
N SER A 422 3.38 23.99 11.65
CA SER A 422 4.08 24.08 12.93
C SER A 422 3.09 24.12 14.10
N LEU A 423 3.57 23.73 15.29
CA LEU A 423 2.78 23.73 16.51
C LEU A 423 3.42 24.64 17.55
N LYS A 424 2.60 25.32 18.35
CA LYS A 424 3.03 26.09 19.52
C LYS A 424 2.41 25.55 20.80
N TRP A 425 3.15 25.64 21.88
CA TRP A 425 2.66 25.30 23.22
C TRP A 425 1.86 26.47 23.81
N ARG A 426 0.74 26.18 24.48
CA ARG A 426 -0.02 27.14 25.28
C ARG A 426 -0.13 26.64 26.71
N ASP A 427 0.53 27.34 27.65
CA ASP A 427 0.60 26.94 29.06
C ASP A 427 -0.76 26.90 29.75
N ASN A 428 -1.64 27.85 29.45
CA ASN A 428 -2.99 27.90 30.01
C ASN A 428 -3.87 26.70 29.61
N LEU A 429 -3.55 26.03 28.50
CA LEU A 429 -4.22 24.81 28.04
C LEU A 429 -3.41 23.55 28.37
N GLY A 430 -2.12 23.71 28.72
CA GLY A 430 -1.14 22.63 28.79
C GLY A 430 -1.13 21.78 27.53
N ALA A 431 -1.20 22.39 26.35
CA ALA A 431 -1.37 21.69 25.08
C ALA A 431 -0.62 22.36 23.92
N TYR A 432 -0.36 21.58 22.87
CA TYR A 432 0.04 22.11 21.57
C TYR A 432 -1.17 22.49 20.74
N VAL A 433 -1.09 23.63 20.06
CA VAL A 433 -2.07 24.14 19.12
C VAL A 433 -1.41 24.44 17.76
N PRO A 434 -2.20 24.53 16.67
CA PRO A 434 -1.74 25.03 15.38
C PRO A 434 -1.06 26.40 15.49
N ASP A 435 0.03 26.59 14.75
CA ASP A 435 0.74 27.87 14.66
C ASP A 435 0.84 28.39 13.21
N GLN A 436 1.90 28.04 12.48
CA GLN A 436 2.07 28.46 11.08
C GLN A 436 1.68 27.35 10.11
N PRO A 437 0.77 27.62 9.14
CA PRO A 437 0.41 26.64 8.14
C PRO A 437 1.54 26.47 7.12
N ASN A 438 1.64 25.28 6.54
CA ASN A 438 2.52 25.01 5.40
C ASN A 438 1.73 24.84 4.08
N GLU A 439 0.42 24.70 4.17
CA GLU A 439 -0.52 24.61 3.04
C GLU A 439 -1.56 25.73 3.16
N ASN A 440 -2.40 25.96 2.14
CA ASN A 440 -3.52 26.90 2.27
C ASN A 440 -4.64 26.30 3.14
N CYS A 441 -4.43 26.30 4.46
CA CYS A 441 -5.33 25.75 5.44
C CYS A 441 -5.41 26.57 6.73
N ARG A 442 -6.52 26.42 7.44
CA ARG A 442 -6.77 27.06 8.74
C ARG A 442 -7.41 26.07 9.70
N SER A 443 -7.12 26.22 10.98
CA SER A 443 -7.80 25.46 12.05
C SER A 443 -8.79 26.35 12.77
N ILE A 444 -10.01 25.85 13.02
CA ILE A 444 -11.11 26.58 13.66
C ILE A 444 -11.72 25.77 14.82
N GLY A 445 -12.36 26.45 15.77
CA GLY A 445 -12.95 25.84 16.96
C GLY A 445 -11.91 25.14 17.85
N ALA A 446 -12.32 24.08 18.55
CA ALA A 446 -11.49 23.52 19.61
C ALA A 446 -10.11 22.98 19.14
N CYS A 447 -9.93 22.60 17.86
CA CYS A 447 -8.61 22.18 17.37
C CYS A 447 -7.62 23.35 17.21
N SER A 448 -8.08 24.61 17.16
CA SER A 448 -7.22 25.81 17.22
C SER A 448 -6.89 26.26 18.66
N GLY A 449 -7.45 25.56 19.65
CA GLY A 449 -7.42 25.97 21.06
C GLY A 449 -8.37 27.11 21.40
N ASP A 450 -9.37 27.37 20.55
CA ASP A 450 -10.45 28.33 20.79
C ASP A 450 -11.71 27.58 21.24
N TRP A 451 -11.95 27.57 22.55
CA TRP A 451 -13.07 26.86 23.18
C TRP A 451 -13.52 27.55 24.48
N ASP A 452 -14.72 27.19 24.92
CA ASP A 452 -15.37 27.66 26.14
C ASP A 452 -15.49 26.57 27.22
N PHE A 453 -14.72 25.48 27.11
CA PHE A 453 -14.76 24.32 28.04
C PHE A 453 -14.35 24.62 29.49
N GLY A 454 -14.03 25.88 29.81
CA GLY A 454 -13.56 26.33 31.12
C GLY A 454 -12.04 26.20 31.29
N LYS A 455 -11.59 26.35 32.55
CA LYS A 455 -10.16 26.32 32.93
C LYS A 455 -9.84 25.08 33.74
N GLY A 456 -8.56 24.73 33.82
CA GLY A 456 -8.07 23.65 34.68
C GLY A 456 -6.60 23.75 34.99
N ALA A 457 -6.09 22.71 35.65
CA ALA A 457 -4.70 22.52 36.00
C ALA A 457 -4.14 21.27 35.30
N VAL A 458 -2.81 21.22 35.15
CA VAL A 458 -2.10 20.11 34.53
C VAL A 458 -1.35 19.33 35.61
N PHE A 459 -1.50 18.01 35.60
CA PHE A 459 -0.79 17.09 36.50
C PHE A 459 -0.15 15.98 35.67
N ASP A 460 1.03 15.51 36.08
CA ASP A 460 1.66 14.31 35.52
C ASP A 460 1.04 13.04 36.12
N VAL A 461 1.07 12.92 37.44
CA VAL A 461 0.42 11.90 38.27
C VAL A 461 -0.31 12.63 39.38
N LEU A 462 -1.56 12.24 39.68
CA LEU A 462 -2.31 12.90 40.75
C LEU A 462 -1.59 12.78 42.11
N PRO A 463 -1.66 13.83 42.97
CA PRO A 463 -1.13 13.80 44.32
C PRO A 463 -1.57 12.55 45.10
N THR A 464 -0.61 11.85 45.70
CA THR A 464 -0.88 10.64 46.48
C THR A 464 0.18 10.41 47.55
N PRO A 465 -0.20 9.95 48.76
CA PRO A 465 0.75 9.54 49.80
C PRO A 465 1.31 8.13 49.53
N LYS A 466 0.84 7.43 48.50
CA LYS A 466 1.33 6.10 48.13
C LYS A 466 2.66 6.20 47.37
N ASP A 467 3.54 5.21 47.57
CA ASP A 467 4.76 5.05 46.79
C ASP A 467 4.44 4.88 45.29
N GLN A 468 4.79 5.89 44.49
CA GLN A 468 4.53 5.89 43.04
C GLN A 468 5.22 4.75 42.29
N ALA A 469 6.30 4.17 42.83
CA ALA A 469 6.95 3.01 42.22
C ALA A 469 6.11 1.73 42.33
N ARG A 470 5.11 1.69 43.23
CA ARG A 470 4.30 0.50 43.53
C ARG A 470 2.88 0.57 42.98
N ILE A 471 2.36 1.76 42.71
CA ILE A 471 0.99 1.93 42.21
C ILE A 471 0.85 1.51 40.74
N LYS A 472 -0.38 1.21 40.32
CA LYS A 472 -0.73 0.94 38.92
C LYS A 472 -1.40 2.18 38.33
N ALA A 473 -0.58 3.13 37.89
CA ALA A 473 -1.00 4.38 37.27
C ALA A 473 -0.79 4.32 35.75
N PHE A 474 -1.83 3.94 35.00
CA PHE A 474 -1.75 3.75 33.55
C PHE A 474 -1.76 5.07 32.80
N VAL A 475 -0.98 5.11 31.71
CA VAL A 475 -0.83 6.24 30.78
C VAL A 475 -1.31 5.82 29.40
N ASP A 476 -0.81 4.68 28.89
CA ASP A 476 -1.32 4.04 27.69
C ASP A 476 -2.12 2.81 28.09
N PHE A 477 -3.43 2.91 27.90
CA PHE A 477 -4.37 1.89 28.32
C PHE A 477 -4.25 0.64 27.46
N GLN A 478 -4.10 0.77 26.15
CA GLN A 478 -4.13 -0.37 25.24
C GLN A 478 -2.83 -1.18 25.31
N ASN A 479 -1.67 -0.50 25.38
CA ASN A 479 -0.35 -1.13 25.49
C ASN A 479 0.12 -1.41 26.92
N ASP A 480 -0.74 -1.16 27.93
CA ASP A 480 -0.43 -1.39 29.35
C ASP A 480 0.79 -0.58 29.87
N VAL A 481 1.00 0.63 29.34
CA VAL A 481 2.10 1.50 29.79
C VAL A 481 1.69 2.30 31.02
N THR A 482 2.55 2.31 32.03
CA THR A 482 2.33 3.04 33.29
C THR A 482 3.33 4.18 33.48
N ALA A 483 3.04 5.11 34.40
CA ALA A 483 3.93 6.24 34.71
C ALA A 483 5.35 5.78 35.12
N LYS A 484 5.46 4.67 35.86
CA LYS A 484 6.75 4.09 36.24
C LYS A 484 7.56 3.54 35.05
N ASP A 485 6.91 3.12 33.96
CA ASP A 485 7.61 2.65 32.76
C ASP A 485 8.31 3.81 32.04
N ILE A 486 7.67 4.98 32.01
CA ILE A 486 8.27 6.20 31.46
C ILE A 486 9.42 6.67 32.35
N ASN A 487 9.22 6.70 33.67
CA ASN A 487 10.28 7.01 34.63
C ASN A 487 11.47 6.03 34.51
N LEU A 488 11.20 4.73 34.31
CA LEU A 488 12.22 3.72 34.07
C LEU A 488 13.02 4.03 32.79
N ALA A 489 12.35 4.36 31.69
CA ALA A 489 13.02 4.70 30.43
C ALA A 489 13.97 5.90 30.62
N VAL A 490 13.53 6.95 31.31
CA VAL A 490 14.38 8.11 31.61
C VAL A 490 15.55 7.71 32.51
N ARG A 491 15.32 6.91 33.54
CA ARG A 491 16.38 6.39 34.43
C ARG A 491 17.42 5.55 33.67
N GLU A 492 17.00 4.81 32.65
CA GLU A 492 17.89 4.01 31.79
C GLU A 492 18.62 4.82 30.71
N GLY A 493 18.49 6.14 30.72
CA GLY A 493 19.28 7.03 29.85
C GLY A 493 18.56 7.53 28.62
N PHE A 494 17.31 7.13 28.38
CA PHE A 494 16.52 7.71 27.29
C PHE A 494 16.15 9.16 27.62
N ARG A 495 16.23 10.05 26.63
CA ARG A 495 16.02 11.50 26.77
C ARG A 495 15.03 12.05 25.75
N SER A 496 15.17 11.65 24.49
CA SER A 496 14.22 11.99 23.43
C SER A 496 12.88 11.30 23.67
N ILE A 497 11.77 12.03 23.46
CA ILE A 497 10.42 11.46 23.52
C ILE A 497 10.25 10.29 22.54
N GLU A 498 10.94 10.32 21.40
CA GLU A 498 10.90 9.26 20.39
C GLU A 498 11.56 7.96 20.91
N HIS A 499 12.60 8.06 21.74
CA HIS A 499 13.20 6.90 22.40
C HIS A 499 12.31 6.38 23.53
N ILE A 500 11.74 7.26 24.35
CA ILE A 500 10.81 6.88 25.43
C ILE A 500 9.59 6.16 24.83
N LYS A 501 9.01 6.69 23.75
CA LYS A 501 7.95 6.04 22.96
C LYS A 501 8.36 4.64 22.52
N ARG A 502 9.50 4.47 21.83
CA ARG A 502 9.94 3.16 21.31
C ARG A 502 10.24 2.15 22.41
N TYR A 503 10.81 2.62 23.52
CA TYR A 503 11.17 1.76 24.64
C TYR A 503 9.94 1.29 25.43
N THR A 504 8.99 2.20 25.66
CA THR A 504 7.79 1.91 26.47
C THR A 504 6.61 1.40 25.65
N THR A 505 6.59 1.65 24.34
CA THR A 505 5.45 1.49 23.41
C THR A 505 4.30 2.49 23.62
N ASN A 506 4.50 3.55 24.42
CA ASN A 506 3.51 4.61 24.65
C ASN A 506 3.11 5.28 23.32
N GLY A 507 1.81 5.30 23.03
CA GLY A 507 1.24 5.92 21.83
C GLY A 507 1.46 5.14 20.53
N MET A 508 1.80 3.84 20.63
CA MET A 508 1.98 2.95 19.46
C MET A 508 0.80 2.01 19.22
N ALA A 509 -0.25 2.09 20.04
CA ALA A 509 -1.46 1.28 19.94
C ALA A 509 -2.36 1.70 18.76
N THR A 510 -3.49 0.99 18.57
CA THR A 510 -4.42 1.27 17.45
C THR A 510 -5.13 2.61 17.55
N ASP A 511 -5.14 3.24 18.73
CA ASP A 511 -5.60 4.61 18.99
C ASP A 511 -4.54 5.68 18.66
N GLN A 512 -3.30 5.26 18.41
CA GLN A 512 -2.14 6.13 18.10
C GLN A 512 -1.87 7.18 19.18
N GLY A 513 -2.17 6.84 20.44
CA GLY A 513 -1.89 7.68 21.60
C GLY A 513 -2.74 8.94 21.73
N LYS A 514 -3.95 8.93 21.15
CA LYS A 514 -4.94 10.01 21.30
C LYS A 514 -5.21 10.38 22.76
N THR A 515 -5.18 9.39 23.65
CA THR A 515 -5.40 9.59 25.10
C THR A 515 -4.13 9.45 25.95
N SER A 516 -2.97 9.04 25.38
CA SER A 516 -1.76 8.69 26.16
C SER A 516 -0.57 9.62 25.92
N ASN A 517 -0.41 10.17 24.71
CA ASN A 517 0.82 10.87 24.33
C ASN A 517 1.13 12.08 25.19
N LEU A 518 0.12 12.93 25.46
CA LEU A 518 0.35 14.18 26.19
C LEU A 518 0.61 13.93 27.68
N ASN A 519 -0.08 12.96 28.29
CA ASN A 519 0.21 12.52 29.66
C ASN A 519 1.61 11.89 29.74
N GLY A 520 1.99 11.08 28.77
CA GLY A 520 3.33 10.49 28.71
C GLY A 520 4.43 11.55 28.55
N LEU A 521 4.16 12.60 27.76
CA LEU A 521 5.06 13.75 27.60
C LEU A 521 5.18 14.56 28.90
N GLN A 522 4.08 14.78 29.62
CA GLN A 522 4.09 15.48 30.91
C GLN A 522 4.89 14.70 31.98
N ILE A 523 4.74 13.38 32.03
CA ILE A 523 5.53 12.52 32.94
C ILE A 523 7.02 12.54 32.55
N ALA A 524 7.33 12.45 31.25
CA ALA A 524 8.70 12.57 30.77
C ALA A 524 9.31 13.95 31.10
N SER A 525 8.50 15.02 31.05
CA SER A 525 8.88 16.39 31.41
C SER A 525 9.29 16.51 32.87
N THR A 526 8.47 16.00 33.78
CA THR A 526 8.83 15.94 35.20
C THR A 526 10.10 15.10 35.41
N ALA A 527 10.17 13.90 34.83
CA ALA A 527 11.28 12.97 35.02
C ALA A 527 12.63 13.51 34.47
N LEU A 528 12.59 14.31 33.40
CA LEU A 528 13.77 14.94 32.80
C LEU A 528 14.10 16.30 33.41
N ALA A 529 13.21 16.86 34.25
CA ALA A 529 13.27 18.24 34.74
C ALA A 529 13.42 19.26 33.58
N LYS A 530 12.62 19.10 32.53
CA LYS A 530 12.59 19.98 31.35
C LYS A 530 11.17 20.41 31.04
N ALA A 531 10.98 21.62 30.53
CA ALA A 531 9.66 22.05 30.07
C ALA A 531 9.20 21.18 28.88
N VAL A 532 7.90 20.96 28.76
CA VAL A 532 7.31 20.14 27.68
C VAL A 532 7.80 20.56 26.27
N PRO A 533 7.86 21.86 25.92
CA PRO A 533 8.38 22.32 24.62
C PRO A 533 9.80 21.87 24.31
N ASP A 534 10.67 21.73 25.32
CA ASP A 534 12.10 21.41 25.14
C ASP A 534 12.37 19.92 24.91
N ILE A 535 11.37 19.06 25.09
CA ILE A 535 11.46 17.61 24.91
C ILE A 535 11.10 17.22 23.47
N GLY A 536 10.20 17.99 22.86
CA GLY A 536 9.65 17.74 21.53
C GLY A 536 8.43 16.80 21.54
N LEU A 537 7.78 16.72 20.37
CA LEU A 537 6.63 15.86 20.13
C LEU A 537 7.04 14.62 19.35
N THR A 538 6.20 13.58 19.43
CA THR A 538 6.31 12.47 18.48
C THR A 538 5.65 12.84 17.16
N THR A 539 6.14 12.25 16.06
CA THR A 539 5.63 12.60 14.73
C THR A 539 4.18 12.11 14.53
N PHE A 540 3.27 13.01 14.15
CA PHE A 540 1.93 12.66 13.64
C PHE A 540 2.02 12.10 12.22
N ARG A 541 1.35 10.99 11.94
CA ARG A 541 1.41 10.29 10.67
C ARG A 541 0.01 9.87 10.21
N PRO A 542 -0.30 9.94 8.90
CA PRO A 542 -1.44 9.23 8.35
C PRO A 542 -1.29 7.71 8.56
N PRO A 543 -2.40 6.98 8.73
CA PRO A 543 -3.77 7.48 8.77
C PRO A 543 -4.19 7.99 10.17
N TYR A 544 -5.07 8.99 10.25
CA TYR A 544 -5.65 9.53 11.51
C TYR A 544 -6.29 8.42 12.38
N THR A 545 -7.06 7.55 11.75
CA THR A 545 -7.55 6.27 12.29
C THR A 545 -7.32 5.17 11.26
N PRO A 546 -7.15 3.90 11.67
CA PRO A 546 -6.89 2.80 10.74
C PRO A 546 -7.93 2.71 9.60
N GLN A 547 -7.46 2.40 8.40
CA GLN A 547 -8.28 2.19 7.20
C GLN A 547 -8.10 0.77 6.70
N THR A 548 -9.11 0.19 6.06
CA THR A 548 -8.99 -1.15 5.47
C THR A 548 -8.03 -1.12 4.28
N PHE A 549 -7.31 -2.22 4.05
CA PHE A 549 -6.50 -2.34 2.84
C PHE A 549 -7.37 -2.39 1.57
N GLY A 550 -8.58 -2.94 1.67
CA GLY A 550 -9.55 -2.95 0.58
C GLY A 550 -9.92 -1.53 0.10
N ALA A 551 -10.20 -0.60 1.03
CA ALA A 551 -10.48 0.79 0.68
C ALA A 551 -9.30 1.46 -0.04
N LEU A 552 -8.06 1.18 0.39
CA LEU A 552 -6.86 1.75 -0.24
C LEU A 552 -6.57 1.14 -1.62
N ALA A 553 -6.80 -0.16 -1.79
CA ALA A 553 -6.65 -0.83 -3.08
C ALA A 553 -7.74 -0.40 -4.09
N GLY A 554 -8.96 -0.14 -3.61
CA GLY A 554 -10.09 0.24 -4.45
C GLY A 554 -10.36 -0.79 -5.54
N HIS A 555 -10.33 -0.37 -6.79
CA HIS A 555 -10.53 -1.24 -7.96
C HIS A 555 -9.24 -1.92 -8.46
N ALA A 556 -8.06 -1.62 -7.91
CA ALA A 556 -6.78 -2.20 -8.35
C ALA A 556 -6.59 -3.64 -7.82
N LYS A 557 -7.46 -4.56 -8.27
CA LYS A 557 -7.43 -5.99 -7.91
C LYS A 557 -7.84 -6.87 -9.09
N GLY A 558 -7.44 -8.14 -9.07
CA GLY A 558 -7.78 -9.11 -10.12
C GLY A 558 -7.34 -8.61 -11.51
N ALA A 559 -8.25 -8.71 -12.50
CA ALA A 559 -7.99 -8.28 -13.87
C ALA A 559 -7.70 -6.77 -14.03
N LEU A 560 -8.03 -5.94 -13.04
CA LEU A 560 -7.77 -4.50 -13.06
C LEU A 560 -6.48 -4.10 -12.32
N PHE A 561 -5.76 -5.05 -11.72
CA PHE A 561 -4.51 -4.76 -11.01
C PHE A 561 -3.45 -4.20 -11.95
N GLN A 562 -3.34 -4.77 -13.14
CA GLN A 562 -2.46 -4.30 -14.21
C GLN A 562 -3.12 -4.61 -15.55
N ALA A 563 -3.06 -3.66 -16.48
CA ALA A 563 -3.61 -3.86 -17.82
C ALA A 563 -2.87 -4.98 -18.55
N THR A 564 -3.63 -5.90 -19.13
CA THR A 564 -3.15 -6.90 -20.09
C THR A 564 -3.47 -6.40 -21.50
N ARG A 565 -2.43 -6.22 -22.32
CA ARG A 565 -2.54 -5.80 -23.72
C ARG A 565 -2.60 -7.02 -24.62
N THR A 566 -3.46 -7.00 -25.63
CA THR A 566 -3.64 -8.07 -26.62
C THR A 566 -3.52 -7.51 -28.03
N THR A 567 -2.98 -8.28 -28.96
CA THR A 567 -2.90 -7.89 -30.38
C THR A 567 -4.24 -8.16 -31.06
N ASN A 568 -4.45 -7.68 -32.30
CA ASN A 568 -5.64 -8.06 -33.06
C ASN A 568 -5.63 -9.53 -33.50
N ILE A 569 -4.47 -10.20 -33.47
CA ILE A 569 -4.29 -11.63 -33.82
C ILE A 569 -4.49 -12.53 -32.59
N ASP A 570 -4.34 -11.99 -31.38
CA ASP A 570 -4.46 -12.72 -30.11
C ASP A 570 -5.76 -13.54 -29.98
N GLY A 571 -6.91 -12.99 -30.42
CA GLY A 571 -8.18 -13.74 -30.44
C GLY A 571 -8.16 -14.98 -31.33
N TRP A 572 -7.48 -14.92 -32.49
CA TRP A 572 -7.29 -16.11 -33.34
C TRP A 572 -6.39 -17.13 -32.65
N ALA A 573 -5.35 -16.68 -31.93
CA ALA A 573 -4.46 -17.58 -31.20
C ALA A 573 -5.21 -18.32 -30.07
N GLU A 574 -6.07 -17.62 -29.35
CA GLU A 574 -6.94 -18.20 -28.30
C GLU A 574 -7.91 -19.23 -28.89
N GLU A 575 -8.57 -18.90 -30.00
CA GLU A 575 -9.44 -19.82 -30.74
C GLU A 575 -8.73 -21.08 -31.24
N ASN A 576 -7.41 -21.00 -31.47
CA ASN A 576 -6.57 -22.11 -31.93
C ASN A 576 -5.73 -22.75 -30.81
N GLY A 577 -6.13 -22.55 -29.56
CA GLY A 577 -5.57 -23.28 -28.41
C GLY A 577 -4.16 -22.87 -28.02
N ALA A 578 -3.73 -21.65 -28.36
CA ALA A 578 -2.44 -21.13 -27.92
C ALA A 578 -2.32 -21.13 -26.39
N ILE A 579 -1.14 -21.50 -25.90
CA ILE A 579 -0.76 -21.26 -24.51
C ILE A 579 -0.03 -19.93 -24.47
N PHE A 580 -0.38 -19.06 -23.52
CA PHE A 580 0.12 -17.69 -23.47
C PHE A 580 1.17 -17.47 -22.38
N GLU A 581 2.01 -16.45 -22.58
CA GLU A 581 2.87 -15.87 -21.55
C GLU A 581 2.70 -14.34 -21.50
N LEU A 582 3.15 -13.74 -20.39
CA LEU A 582 3.18 -12.29 -20.21
C LEU A 582 4.56 -11.75 -20.58
N VAL A 583 4.61 -10.88 -21.58
CA VAL A 583 5.83 -10.19 -22.02
C VAL A 583 5.62 -8.69 -21.84
N ALA A 584 6.24 -8.13 -20.80
CA ALA A 584 5.88 -6.82 -20.24
C ALA A 584 4.37 -6.78 -19.89
N GLN A 585 3.58 -5.94 -20.56
CA GLN A 585 2.12 -5.90 -20.39
C GLN A 585 1.37 -6.70 -21.46
N TRP A 586 2.06 -7.31 -22.42
CA TRP A 586 1.42 -8.04 -23.51
C TRP A 586 1.16 -9.50 -23.14
N ARG A 587 -0.02 -9.99 -23.47
CA ARG A 587 -0.29 -11.42 -23.62
C ARG A 587 0.22 -11.86 -24.99
N ARG A 588 1.15 -12.82 -25.03
CA ARG A 588 1.70 -13.38 -26.28
C ARG A 588 1.56 -14.89 -26.32
N ALA A 589 1.29 -15.44 -27.50
CA ALA A 589 1.30 -16.88 -27.69
C ALA A 589 2.72 -17.41 -27.44
N ARG A 590 2.85 -18.29 -26.45
CA ARG A 590 4.09 -18.97 -26.07
C ARG A 590 4.37 -20.16 -27.00
N TYR A 591 3.34 -20.98 -27.27
CA TYR A 591 3.36 -22.10 -28.22
C TYR A 591 1.92 -22.56 -28.54
N PHE A 592 1.77 -23.41 -29.55
CA PHE A 592 0.49 -23.93 -30.06
C PHE A 592 0.45 -25.46 -30.01
N PRO A 593 0.00 -26.06 -28.89
CA PRO A 593 -0.03 -27.51 -28.74
C PRO A 593 -1.14 -28.17 -29.58
N LYS A 594 -0.85 -29.36 -30.11
CA LYS A 594 -1.89 -30.29 -30.59
C LYS A 594 -2.32 -31.21 -29.45
N PHE A 595 -3.45 -31.90 -29.63
CA PHE A 595 -3.97 -32.84 -28.64
C PHE A 595 -2.91 -33.88 -28.22
N GLY A 596 -2.60 -33.91 -26.92
CA GLY A 596 -1.63 -34.83 -26.33
C GLY A 596 -0.16 -34.36 -26.35
N GLU A 597 0.15 -33.20 -26.92
CA GLU A 597 1.49 -32.62 -26.85
C GLU A 597 1.69 -31.83 -25.55
N ASP A 598 2.86 -32.00 -24.93
CA ASP A 598 3.37 -31.04 -23.95
C ASP A 598 4.08 -29.87 -24.66
N MET A 599 4.61 -28.93 -23.89
CA MET A 599 5.33 -27.77 -24.44
C MET A 599 6.50 -28.19 -25.34
N HIS A 600 7.31 -29.16 -24.91
CA HIS A 600 8.50 -29.56 -25.65
C HIS A 600 8.15 -30.22 -26.98
N ALA A 601 7.16 -31.12 -27.00
CA ALA A 601 6.69 -31.76 -28.22
C ALA A 601 6.13 -30.74 -29.22
N ALA A 602 5.32 -29.79 -28.74
CA ALA A 602 4.76 -28.72 -29.57
C ALA A 602 5.86 -27.82 -30.16
N VAL A 603 6.77 -27.33 -29.31
CA VAL A 603 7.89 -26.46 -29.72
C VAL A 603 8.83 -27.17 -30.69
N ASN A 604 9.13 -28.45 -30.48
CA ASN A 604 9.96 -29.25 -31.40
C ASN A 604 9.31 -29.38 -32.78
N ARG A 605 8.01 -29.65 -32.82
CA ARG A 605 7.23 -29.69 -34.06
C ARG A 605 7.21 -28.33 -34.76
N GLU A 606 6.98 -27.25 -34.02
CA GLU A 606 6.97 -25.88 -34.54
C GLU A 606 8.34 -25.49 -35.12
N CYS A 607 9.44 -25.72 -34.39
CA CYS A 607 10.81 -25.49 -34.87
C CYS A 607 11.09 -26.24 -36.18
N ARG A 608 10.75 -27.55 -36.21
CA ARG A 608 10.92 -28.39 -37.40
C ARG A 608 10.11 -27.88 -38.59
N ALA A 609 8.87 -27.43 -38.37
CA ALA A 609 8.02 -26.92 -39.43
C ALA A 609 8.60 -25.63 -40.05
N VAL A 610 9.11 -24.71 -39.22
CA VAL A 610 9.78 -23.48 -39.70
C VAL A 610 11.01 -23.81 -40.54
N ARG A 611 11.87 -24.74 -40.07
CA ARG A 611 13.12 -25.12 -40.74
C ARG A 611 12.90 -25.89 -42.04
N THR A 612 11.84 -26.71 -42.12
CA THR A 612 11.61 -27.59 -43.27
C THR A 612 10.62 -27.03 -44.29
N SER A 613 9.73 -26.11 -43.90
CA SER A 613 8.74 -25.51 -44.79
C SER A 613 8.48 -24.03 -44.50
N VAL A 614 7.52 -23.70 -43.64
CA VAL A 614 7.13 -22.33 -43.31
C VAL A 614 6.39 -22.29 -41.98
N GLY A 615 6.73 -21.33 -41.14
CA GLY A 615 5.96 -20.97 -39.96
C GLY A 615 5.60 -19.50 -39.92
N ILE A 616 4.62 -19.17 -39.09
CA ILE A 616 4.03 -17.84 -38.96
C ILE A 616 3.98 -17.42 -37.49
N PHE A 617 4.39 -16.19 -37.21
CA PHE A 617 4.53 -15.67 -35.85
C PHE A 617 4.02 -14.24 -35.72
N ASP A 618 3.30 -13.96 -34.64
CA ASP A 618 2.82 -12.62 -34.32
C ASP A 618 3.93 -11.80 -33.64
N ALA A 619 4.56 -10.93 -34.44
CA ALA A 619 5.60 -10.00 -34.02
C ALA A 619 5.04 -8.58 -33.77
N SER A 620 3.71 -8.42 -33.70
CA SER A 620 3.06 -7.11 -33.56
C SER A 620 3.52 -6.36 -32.32
N THR A 621 3.91 -7.06 -31.25
CA THR A 621 4.27 -6.46 -29.95
C THR A 621 5.61 -5.73 -29.91
N LEU A 622 6.49 -5.91 -30.91
CA LEU A 622 7.75 -5.15 -31.00
C LEU A 622 7.46 -3.65 -30.96
N GLY A 623 8.29 -2.86 -30.26
CA GLY A 623 8.15 -1.41 -30.31
C GLY A 623 8.46 -0.88 -31.70
N LYS A 624 7.76 0.17 -32.12
CA LYS A 624 7.90 0.75 -33.46
C LYS A 624 7.89 2.27 -33.35
N ILE A 625 8.88 2.92 -33.94
CA ILE A 625 9.06 4.38 -33.87
C ILE A 625 9.36 4.90 -35.28
N GLU A 626 8.55 5.84 -35.76
CA GLU A 626 8.91 6.65 -36.93
C GLU A 626 9.85 7.77 -36.49
N VAL A 627 10.98 7.89 -37.18
CA VAL A 627 11.95 8.96 -36.99
C VAL A 627 12.04 9.73 -38.30
N VAL A 628 11.54 10.97 -38.27
CA VAL A 628 11.33 11.78 -39.47
C VAL A 628 12.05 13.12 -39.32
N GLY A 629 12.61 13.64 -40.40
CA GLY A 629 13.20 14.97 -40.45
C GLY A 629 14.56 14.99 -41.17
N PRO A 630 15.01 16.16 -41.61
CA PRO A 630 16.26 16.27 -42.39
C PRO A 630 17.49 15.80 -41.61
N ASP A 631 17.45 15.88 -40.28
CA ASP A 631 18.55 15.45 -39.40
C ASP A 631 18.38 14.02 -38.85
N ALA A 632 17.35 13.28 -39.28
CA ALA A 632 17.02 11.95 -38.74
C ALA A 632 18.20 10.96 -38.84
N ALA A 633 18.91 10.96 -39.98
CA ALA A 633 20.07 10.09 -40.18
C ALA A 633 21.25 10.47 -39.27
N GLU A 634 21.42 11.75 -38.95
CA GLU A 634 22.42 12.21 -37.98
C GLU A 634 22.03 11.80 -36.57
N PHE A 635 20.78 12.02 -36.17
CA PHE A 635 20.27 11.63 -34.86
C PHE A 635 20.44 10.12 -34.60
N LEU A 636 20.01 9.26 -35.52
CA LEU A 636 20.21 7.81 -35.40
C LEU A 636 21.70 7.44 -35.39
N ASN A 637 22.53 8.18 -36.10
CA ASN A 637 23.97 8.00 -36.09
C ASN A 637 24.60 8.40 -34.75
N ARG A 638 23.99 9.27 -33.94
CA ARG A 638 24.42 9.53 -32.56
C ARG A 638 23.89 8.48 -31.58
N MET A 639 22.67 8.00 -31.77
CA MET A 639 22.01 7.06 -30.85
C MET A 639 22.56 5.63 -30.92
N TYR A 640 22.72 5.08 -32.12
CA TYR A 640 23.12 3.69 -32.31
C TYR A 640 24.64 3.51 -32.41
N THR A 641 25.15 2.31 -32.14
CA THR A 641 26.59 2.00 -32.18
C THR A 641 27.19 1.97 -33.59
N ASN A 642 26.41 1.58 -34.60
CA ASN A 642 26.84 1.45 -36.00
C ASN A 642 26.47 2.69 -36.85
N PRO A 643 27.04 2.89 -38.05
CA PRO A 643 26.78 4.11 -38.83
C PRO A 643 25.35 4.09 -39.42
N TRP A 644 24.62 5.19 -39.41
CA TRP A 644 23.25 5.26 -40.01
C TRP A 644 23.15 6.15 -41.24
N LYS A 645 24.06 7.13 -41.39
CA LYS A 645 24.11 8.01 -42.57
C LYS A 645 24.29 7.28 -43.89
N ALA A 646 25.05 6.18 -43.88
CA ALA A 646 25.39 5.36 -45.04
C ALA A 646 24.36 4.24 -45.34
N LEU A 647 23.24 4.19 -44.62
CA LEU A 647 22.16 3.26 -44.93
C LEU A 647 21.30 3.86 -46.04
N GLU A 648 21.22 3.24 -47.22
CA GLU A 648 20.38 3.78 -48.30
C GLU A 648 18.88 3.54 -48.08
N PRO A 649 17.98 4.40 -48.60
CA PRO A 649 16.55 4.11 -48.63
C PRO A 649 16.25 2.73 -49.26
N GLY A 650 15.24 2.03 -48.73
CA GLY A 650 14.91 0.67 -49.16
C GLY A 650 15.78 -0.42 -48.51
N ARG A 651 16.64 -0.07 -47.54
CA ARG A 651 17.51 -0.99 -46.80
C ARG A 651 17.22 -0.96 -45.30
N CYS A 652 17.52 -2.08 -44.66
CA CYS A 652 17.41 -2.28 -43.22
C CYS A 652 18.80 -2.41 -42.58
N ARG A 653 18.88 -2.18 -41.28
CA ARG A 653 20.08 -2.37 -40.46
C ARG A 653 19.68 -2.84 -39.06
N TYR A 654 20.35 -3.88 -38.59
CA TYR A 654 20.34 -4.24 -37.17
C TYR A 654 21.20 -3.24 -36.41
N GLY A 655 20.71 -2.69 -35.31
CA GLY A 655 21.43 -1.72 -34.49
C GLY A 655 21.37 -2.06 -33.02
N LEU A 656 22.46 -1.76 -32.30
CA LEU A 656 22.52 -1.80 -30.84
C LEU A 656 22.38 -0.37 -30.29
N LEU A 657 21.54 -0.23 -29.27
CA LEU A 657 21.46 0.96 -28.44
C LEU A 657 22.18 0.69 -27.12
N LEU A 658 23.01 1.65 -26.72
CA LEU A 658 23.66 1.66 -25.41
C LEU A 658 23.11 2.81 -24.56
N LYS A 659 23.37 2.76 -23.26
CA LYS A 659 23.34 3.96 -22.41
C LYS A 659 24.75 4.57 -22.32
N GLU A 660 24.88 5.73 -21.68
CA GLU A 660 26.17 6.37 -21.40
C GLU A 660 27.18 5.45 -20.67
N ASP A 661 26.72 4.44 -19.95
CA ASP A 661 27.55 3.43 -19.29
C ASP A 661 28.19 2.40 -20.25
N GLY A 662 27.77 2.36 -21.52
CA GLY A 662 28.31 1.50 -22.56
C GLY A 662 27.72 0.10 -22.61
N PHE A 663 26.68 -0.21 -21.83
CA PHE A 663 26.02 -1.52 -21.85
C PHE A 663 24.85 -1.56 -22.83
N ILE A 664 24.58 -2.74 -23.39
CA ILE A 664 23.46 -2.97 -24.30
C ILE A 664 22.15 -2.69 -23.55
N THR A 665 21.34 -1.80 -24.11
CA THR A 665 20.07 -1.43 -23.51
C THR A 665 18.88 -1.81 -24.36
N ASP A 666 19.03 -1.86 -25.68
CA ASP A 666 18.01 -2.36 -26.60
C ASP A 666 18.66 -2.66 -27.96
N ASP A 667 17.93 -3.35 -28.82
CA ASP A 667 18.34 -3.67 -30.16
C ASP A 667 17.14 -3.83 -31.09
N GLY A 668 17.41 -3.94 -32.40
CA GLY A 668 16.37 -4.19 -33.38
C GLY A 668 16.81 -3.94 -34.80
N VAL A 669 15.95 -4.34 -35.74
CA VAL A 669 16.16 -4.11 -37.18
C VAL A 669 15.31 -2.94 -37.62
N SER A 670 15.96 -1.87 -38.05
CA SER A 670 15.26 -0.67 -38.51
C SER A 670 15.50 -0.40 -39.98
N ALA A 671 14.53 0.25 -40.61
CA ALA A 671 14.52 0.52 -42.05
C ALA A 671 14.64 2.01 -42.34
N ARG A 672 15.36 2.36 -43.42
CA ARG A 672 15.29 3.69 -44.01
C ARG A 672 14.27 3.66 -45.15
N LEU A 673 13.15 4.34 -44.98
CA LEU A 673 12.05 4.40 -45.96
C LEU A 673 12.31 5.48 -47.02
N ALA A 674 12.86 6.63 -46.59
CA ALA A 674 13.21 7.75 -47.43
C ALA A 674 14.50 8.41 -46.89
N PRO A 675 15.13 9.36 -47.61
CA PRO A 675 16.33 10.04 -47.11
C PRO A 675 16.18 10.62 -45.69
N ASP A 676 14.98 11.07 -45.34
CA ASP A 676 14.64 11.74 -44.08
C ASP A 676 13.61 10.97 -43.24
N ARG A 677 13.34 9.68 -43.54
CA ARG A 677 12.33 8.87 -42.84
C ARG A 677 12.81 7.46 -42.53
N PHE A 678 12.73 7.09 -41.25
CA PHE A 678 13.11 5.78 -40.75
C PHE A 678 11.97 5.13 -39.95
N HIS A 679 11.81 3.82 -40.11
CA HIS A 679 10.94 2.98 -39.31
C HIS A 679 11.79 2.10 -38.40
N LEU A 680 11.84 2.43 -37.12
CA LEU A 680 12.59 1.68 -36.14
C LEU A 680 11.77 0.55 -35.54
N THR A 681 12.45 -0.56 -35.24
CA THR A 681 11.91 -1.60 -34.36
C THR A 681 12.78 -1.71 -33.11
N THR A 682 12.14 -2.01 -31.98
CA THR A 682 12.77 -2.20 -30.67
C THR A 682 12.26 -3.50 -30.07
N THR A 683 12.87 -3.96 -28.98
CA THR A 683 12.30 -5.08 -28.22
C THR A 683 10.89 -4.76 -27.71
N THR A 684 10.08 -5.81 -27.46
CA THR A 684 8.69 -5.66 -26.95
C THR A 684 8.66 -4.92 -25.60
N GLY A 685 9.54 -5.30 -24.67
CA GLY A 685 9.63 -4.67 -23.35
C GLY A 685 10.31 -3.30 -23.36
N GLY A 686 11.15 -3.02 -24.36
CA GLY A 686 11.92 -1.78 -24.50
C GLY A 686 11.16 -0.62 -25.15
N ALA A 687 10.04 -0.86 -25.83
CA ALA A 687 9.34 0.11 -26.69
C ALA A 687 9.20 1.53 -26.10
N ALA A 688 8.56 1.64 -24.92
CA ALA A 688 8.36 2.93 -24.26
C ALA A 688 9.67 3.55 -23.77
N ARG A 689 10.60 2.72 -23.30
CA ARG A 689 11.89 3.16 -22.77
C ARG A 689 12.79 3.73 -23.87
N VAL A 690 12.84 3.10 -25.04
CA VAL A 690 13.64 3.58 -26.18
C VAL A 690 13.11 4.91 -26.69
N LEU A 691 11.78 5.05 -26.85
CA LEU A 691 11.18 6.33 -27.26
C LEU A 691 11.51 7.44 -26.26
N ASN A 692 11.31 7.20 -24.97
CA ASN A 692 11.60 8.18 -23.93
C ASN A 692 13.09 8.57 -23.90
N MET A 693 13.99 7.61 -24.10
CA MET A 693 15.42 7.89 -24.19
C MET A 693 15.73 8.76 -25.42
N MET A 694 15.16 8.45 -26.58
CA MET A 694 15.37 9.26 -27.79
C MET A 694 14.82 10.68 -27.64
N GLU A 695 13.63 10.83 -27.06
CA GLU A 695 13.04 12.13 -26.73
C GLU A 695 13.89 12.93 -25.74
N ASP A 696 14.43 12.27 -24.70
CA ASP A 696 15.31 12.91 -23.70
C ASP A 696 16.55 13.53 -24.37
N TYR A 697 17.30 12.78 -25.17
CA TYR A 697 18.46 13.32 -25.91
C TYR A 697 18.06 14.42 -26.89
N LEU A 698 16.95 14.27 -27.60
CA LEU A 698 16.51 15.27 -28.57
C LEU A 698 16.09 16.58 -27.88
N GLN A 699 15.39 16.51 -26.75
CA GLN A 699 14.90 17.69 -26.04
C GLN A 699 15.98 18.36 -25.18
N THR A 700 16.92 17.60 -24.62
CA THR A 700 17.86 18.10 -23.61
C THR A 700 19.28 18.28 -24.11
N GLU A 701 19.75 17.43 -25.05
CA GLU A 701 21.15 17.45 -25.52
C GLU A 701 21.28 18.01 -26.94
N TRP A 702 20.36 17.64 -27.85
CA TRP A 702 20.42 18.03 -29.26
C TRP A 702 19.14 18.72 -29.77
N PRO A 703 18.65 19.79 -29.09
CA PRO A 703 17.44 20.50 -29.49
C PRO A 703 17.58 21.26 -30.82
N ASP A 704 18.79 21.34 -31.37
CA ASP A 704 19.10 21.93 -32.68
C ASP A 704 18.82 21.00 -33.87
N LEU A 705 18.65 19.68 -33.64
CA LEU A 705 18.34 18.73 -34.70
C LEU A 705 16.86 18.78 -35.08
N ASN A 706 16.58 18.89 -36.37
CA ASN A 706 15.21 18.85 -36.90
C ASN A 706 14.79 17.39 -37.08
N VAL A 707 14.34 16.78 -35.98
CA VAL A 707 13.86 15.40 -35.92
C VAL A 707 12.56 15.34 -35.15
N TRP A 708 11.64 14.50 -35.60
CA TRP A 708 10.38 14.22 -34.93
C TRP A 708 10.24 12.71 -34.76
N LEU A 709 9.88 12.31 -33.53
CA LEU A 709 9.69 10.93 -33.15
C LEU A 709 8.19 10.68 -33.01
N THR A 710 7.71 9.53 -33.48
CA THR A 710 6.32 9.13 -33.28
C THR A 710 6.27 7.64 -33.01
N SER A 711 5.70 7.23 -31.87
CA SER A 711 5.43 5.80 -31.67
C SER A 711 4.37 5.34 -32.65
N THR A 712 4.69 4.32 -33.43
CA THR A 712 3.76 3.61 -34.30
C THR A 712 3.60 2.16 -33.86
N THR A 713 3.91 1.86 -32.59
CA THR A 713 3.88 0.50 -32.03
C THR A 713 2.52 -0.16 -32.25
N GLU A 714 1.43 0.53 -31.87
CA GLU A 714 0.07 -0.01 -32.02
C GLU A 714 -0.56 0.26 -33.38
N GLN A 715 0.07 1.09 -34.22
CA GLN A 715 -0.43 1.37 -35.56
C GLN A 715 -0.28 0.16 -36.49
N TYR A 716 0.74 -0.67 -36.27
CA TYR A 716 1.07 -1.80 -37.15
C TYR A 716 0.92 -3.14 -36.45
N ALA A 717 0.17 -4.04 -37.08
CA ALA A 717 0.33 -5.47 -36.85
C ALA A 717 1.53 -5.95 -37.68
N VAL A 718 2.29 -6.91 -37.13
CA VAL A 718 3.47 -7.48 -37.78
C VAL A 718 3.39 -8.99 -37.78
N ILE A 719 3.40 -9.57 -38.98
CA ILE A 719 3.37 -11.02 -39.18
C ILE A 719 4.72 -11.45 -39.72
N ALA A 720 5.45 -12.26 -38.96
CA ALA A 720 6.71 -12.86 -39.39
C ALA A 720 6.42 -14.21 -40.06
N LEU A 721 6.73 -14.31 -41.35
CA LEU A 721 6.65 -15.54 -42.15
C LEU A 721 8.07 -16.05 -42.41
N GLN A 722 8.42 -17.20 -41.83
CA GLN A 722 9.79 -17.70 -41.76
C GLN A 722 9.87 -19.13 -42.30
N GLY A 723 10.86 -19.42 -43.14
CA GLY A 723 11.12 -20.76 -43.69
C GLY A 723 11.36 -20.78 -45.21
N PRO A 724 11.88 -21.89 -45.76
CA PRO A 724 12.23 -22.00 -47.18
C PRO A 724 11.04 -21.81 -48.14
N ASN A 725 9.80 -22.06 -47.72
CA ASN A 725 8.60 -21.85 -48.55
C ASN A 725 7.94 -20.47 -48.33
N ALA A 726 8.47 -19.62 -47.46
CA ALA A 726 7.88 -18.30 -47.15
C ALA A 726 7.70 -17.42 -48.41
N ARG A 727 8.71 -17.38 -49.30
CA ARG A 727 8.61 -16.63 -50.57
C ARG A 727 7.54 -17.21 -51.49
N LYS A 728 7.48 -18.54 -51.66
CA LYS A 728 6.50 -19.21 -52.54
C LYS A 728 5.07 -18.98 -52.09
N LEU A 729 4.83 -18.99 -50.78
CA LEU A 729 3.53 -18.68 -50.21
C LEU A 729 3.15 -17.21 -50.43
N LEU A 730 4.12 -16.29 -50.26
CA LEU A 730 3.83 -14.86 -50.31
C LEU A 730 3.65 -14.33 -51.74
N GLU A 731 4.46 -14.81 -52.69
CA GLU A 731 4.56 -14.31 -54.07
C GLU A 731 3.21 -14.18 -54.81
N PRO A 732 2.26 -15.14 -54.74
CA PRO A 732 0.95 -14.99 -55.38
C PRO A 732 0.05 -13.92 -54.77
N LEU A 733 0.35 -13.45 -53.55
CA LEU A 733 -0.47 -12.53 -52.76
C LEU A 733 0.03 -11.08 -52.83
N VAL A 734 1.22 -10.85 -53.38
CA VAL A 734 1.88 -9.54 -53.43
C VAL A 734 1.56 -8.80 -54.71
N GLU A 735 1.27 -7.51 -54.59
CA GLU A 735 1.10 -6.60 -55.72
C GLU A 735 2.08 -5.43 -55.59
N GLY A 736 2.87 -5.19 -56.64
CA GLY A 736 3.79 -4.05 -56.71
C GLY A 736 5.17 -4.26 -56.06
N ILE A 737 5.51 -5.48 -55.63
CA ILE A 737 6.85 -5.81 -55.10
C ILE A 737 7.38 -7.07 -55.80
N ASP A 738 8.56 -6.98 -56.41
CA ASP A 738 9.30 -8.13 -56.95
C ASP A 738 10.03 -8.85 -55.80
N LEU A 739 9.66 -10.10 -55.54
CA LEU A 739 10.23 -10.92 -54.45
C LEU A 739 11.43 -11.78 -54.88
N SER A 740 11.91 -11.64 -56.12
CA SER A 740 13.12 -12.32 -56.56
C SER A 740 14.32 -11.94 -55.69
N ALA A 741 15.27 -12.88 -55.51
CA ALA A 741 16.41 -12.67 -54.62
C ALA A 741 17.27 -11.47 -55.03
N GLU A 742 17.33 -11.16 -56.33
CA GLU A 742 18.05 -10.00 -56.89
C GLU A 742 17.34 -8.68 -56.57
N ALA A 743 16.02 -8.59 -56.80
CA ALA A 743 15.25 -7.38 -56.55
C ALA A 743 15.03 -7.10 -55.05
N PHE A 744 14.97 -8.16 -54.23
CA PHE A 744 14.68 -8.09 -52.80
C PHE A 744 15.70 -8.86 -51.92
N PRO A 745 16.96 -8.38 -51.89
CA PRO A 745 18.05 -9.04 -51.16
C PRO A 745 17.91 -8.89 -49.64
N HIS A 746 18.68 -9.65 -48.87
CA HIS A 746 18.64 -9.65 -47.40
C HIS A 746 18.83 -8.25 -46.83
N MET A 747 18.07 -7.93 -45.76
CA MET A 747 18.01 -6.60 -45.14
C MET A 747 17.49 -5.51 -46.10
N ALA A 748 16.45 -5.81 -46.87
CA ALA A 748 15.73 -4.85 -47.69
C ALA A 748 14.31 -4.59 -47.16
N ILE A 749 13.75 -3.45 -47.54
CA ILE A 749 12.34 -3.09 -47.30
C ILE A 749 11.69 -2.57 -48.58
N ARG A 750 10.40 -2.88 -48.77
CA ARG A 750 9.57 -2.35 -49.86
C ARG A 750 8.18 -1.97 -49.34
N GLU A 751 7.59 -0.94 -49.92
CA GLU A 751 6.18 -0.58 -49.69
C GLU A 751 5.36 -1.06 -50.91
N GLY A 752 4.19 -1.64 -50.67
CA GLY A 752 3.33 -2.20 -51.71
C GLY A 752 2.00 -2.71 -51.13
N LEU A 753 1.36 -3.66 -51.81
CA LEU A 753 0.13 -4.29 -51.33
C LEU A 753 0.33 -5.80 -51.15
N ILE A 754 -0.33 -6.37 -50.14
CA ILE A 754 -0.49 -7.82 -49.98
C ILE A 754 -1.96 -8.08 -49.72
N CYS A 755 -2.60 -8.90 -50.57
CA CYS A 755 -4.06 -9.09 -50.55
C CYS A 755 -4.84 -7.75 -50.61
N GLY A 756 -4.37 -6.78 -51.40
CA GLY A 756 -4.93 -5.42 -51.46
C GLY A 756 -4.70 -4.53 -50.23
N ILE A 757 -3.94 -4.99 -49.23
CA ILE A 757 -3.68 -4.24 -47.98
C ILE A 757 -2.35 -3.48 -48.09
N PRO A 758 -2.32 -2.15 -47.82
CA PRO A 758 -1.08 -1.39 -47.72
C PRO A 758 -0.09 -2.01 -46.74
N THR A 759 1.10 -2.32 -47.24
CA THR A 759 2.07 -3.14 -46.53
C THR A 759 3.46 -2.56 -46.64
N ARG A 760 4.21 -2.62 -45.53
CA ARG A 760 5.67 -2.52 -45.53
C ARG A 760 6.24 -3.90 -45.32
N LEU A 761 6.93 -4.40 -46.33
CA LEU A 761 7.48 -5.74 -46.34
C LEU A 761 8.98 -5.66 -46.07
N PHE A 762 9.44 -6.37 -45.03
CA PHE A 762 10.85 -6.45 -44.65
C PHE A 762 11.36 -7.85 -45.01
N ARG A 763 12.49 -7.95 -45.71
CA ARG A 763 13.19 -9.24 -45.90
C ARG A 763 14.24 -9.41 -44.79
N VAL A 764 13.76 -9.82 -43.61
CA VAL A 764 14.51 -9.96 -42.35
C VAL A 764 14.18 -11.29 -41.70
N SER A 765 15.08 -11.77 -40.85
CA SER A 765 14.90 -13.04 -40.14
C SER A 765 15.57 -12.99 -38.78
N PHE A 766 14.82 -13.46 -37.78
CA PHE A 766 15.33 -13.75 -36.45
C PHE A 766 15.45 -15.25 -36.19
N THR A 767 15.32 -16.06 -37.24
CA THR A 767 15.46 -17.53 -37.19
C THR A 767 16.67 -18.01 -37.98
N GLY A 768 17.23 -17.18 -38.87
CA GLY A 768 18.28 -17.56 -39.81
C GLY A 768 17.76 -18.27 -41.08
N GLU A 769 16.45 -18.49 -41.20
CA GLU A 769 15.81 -18.91 -42.46
C GLU A 769 15.55 -17.72 -43.38
N LEU A 770 15.21 -18.00 -44.65
CA LEU A 770 14.49 -17.04 -45.48
C LEU A 770 13.23 -16.55 -44.74
N GLY A 771 13.06 -15.24 -44.65
CA GLY A 771 12.02 -14.64 -43.82
C GLY A 771 11.51 -13.31 -44.34
N PHE A 772 10.24 -13.06 -44.06
CA PHE A 772 9.57 -11.79 -44.29
C PHE A 772 8.83 -11.33 -43.04
N GLU A 773 8.93 -10.04 -42.71
CA GLU A 773 8.03 -9.40 -41.75
C GLU A 773 7.08 -8.47 -42.51
N ILE A 774 5.79 -8.70 -42.30
CA ILE A 774 4.71 -8.04 -43.03
C ILE A 774 4.05 -7.05 -42.09
N ASN A 775 4.35 -5.76 -42.26
CA ASN A 775 3.77 -4.70 -41.43
C ASN A 775 2.55 -4.11 -42.14
N VAL A 776 1.38 -4.25 -41.53
CA VAL A 776 0.10 -3.73 -42.03
C VAL A 776 -0.60 -2.89 -40.96
N PRO A 777 -1.50 -1.95 -41.33
CA PRO A 777 -2.32 -1.27 -40.34
C PRO A 777 -3.03 -2.28 -39.43
N THR A 778 -2.99 -2.05 -38.12
CA THR A 778 -3.34 -3.06 -37.11
C THR A 778 -4.73 -3.69 -37.32
N ALA A 779 -5.70 -2.93 -37.82
CA ALA A 779 -7.06 -3.40 -38.12
C ALA A 779 -7.11 -4.57 -39.12
N PHE A 780 -6.10 -4.71 -39.98
CA PHE A 780 -6.00 -5.80 -40.96
C PHE A 780 -5.19 -7.00 -40.48
N GLY A 781 -4.57 -6.93 -39.29
CA GLY A 781 -3.65 -7.96 -38.80
C GLY A 781 -4.27 -9.35 -38.77
N ARG A 782 -5.47 -9.50 -38.16
CA ARG A 782 -6.17 -10.79 -38.10
C ARG A 782 -6.58 -11.30 -39.47
N THR A 783 -7.15 -10.43 -40.30
CA THR A 783 -7.61 -10.80 -41.66
C THR A 783 -6.45 -11.32 -42.51
N LEU A 784 -5.30 -10.63 -42.47
CA LEU A 784 -4.13 -11.07 -43.21
C LEU A 784 -3.56 -12.37 -42.63
N TRP A 785 -3.51 -12.51 -41.30
CA TRP A 785 -3.08 -13.74 -40.63
C TRP A 785 -3.90 -14.96 -41.07
N GLU A 786 -5.23 -14.86 -41.02
CA GLU A 786 -6.14 -15.93 -41.45
C GLU A 786 -5.96 -16.26 -42.93
N ARG A 787 -5.73 -15.25 -43.78
CA ARG A 787 -5.48 -15.48 -45.21
C ARG A 787 -4.16 -16.22 -45.45
N LEU A 788 -3.08 -15.81 -44.78
CA LEU A 788 -1.78 -16.49 -44.89
C LEU A 788 -1.85 -17.93 -44.36
N MET A 789 -2.59 -18.17 -43.28
CA MET A 789 -2.84 -19.51 -42.75
C MET A 789 -3.60 -20.38 -43.76
N ALA A 790 -4.62 -19.84 -44.44
CA ALA A 790 -5.40 -20.57 -45.44
C ALA A 790 -4.58 -20.91 -46.69
N GLU A 791 -3.89 -19.94 -47.27
CA GLU A 791 -3.06 -20.13 -48.47
C GLU A 791 -1.80 -20.97 -48.18
N GLY A 792 -1.33 -20.95 -46.92
CA GLY A 792 -0.19 -21.71 -46.45
C GLY A 792 -0.48 -23.19 -46.15
N ALA A 793 -1.75 -23.62 -46.21
CA ALA A 793 -2.16 -24.96 -45.83
C ALA A 793 -1.44 -26.04 -46.64
N ASP A 794 -1.29 -25.85 -47.96
CA ASP A 794 -0.58 -26.78 -48.85
C ASP A 794 0.93 -26.88 -48.56
N TYR A 795 1.49 -25.85 -47.91
CA TYR A 795 2.87 -25.85 -47.44
C TYR A 795 3.01 -26.36 -45.99
N GLY A 796 1.91 -26.74 -45.33
CA GLY A 796 1.92 -27.14 -43.93
C GLY A 796 2.29 -25.98 -42.99
N ILE A 797 1.85 -24.75 -43.31
CA ILE A 797 2.11 -23.57 -42.49
C ILE A 797 1.78 -23.84 -41.02
N THR A 798 2.72 -23.51 -40.14
CA THR A 798 2.60 -23.79 -38.72
C THR A 798 2.69 -22.49 -37.91
N PRO A 799 1.65 -22.12 -37.14
CA PRO A 799 1.77 -21.03 -36.19
C PRO A 799 2.76 -21.44 -35.09
N TYR A 800 3.62 -20.52 -34.69
CA TYR A 800 4.55 -20.76 -33.59
C TYR A 800 4.56 -19.57 -32.63
N GLY A 801 4.95 -19.83 -31.38
CA GLY A 801 4.98 -18.83 -30.32
C GLY A 801 6.38 -18.36 -29.95
N THR A 802 6.49 -17.60 -28.86
CA THR A 802 7.76 -17.04 -28.36
C THR A 802 8.77 -18.11 -27.97
N GLU A 803 8.35 -19.27 -27.47
CA GLU A 803 9.27 -20.34 -27.07
C GLU A 803 10.00 -20.90 -28.29
N THR A 804 9.29 -21.24 -29.37
CA THR A 804 9.91 -21.63 -30.64
C THR A 804 10.76 -20.51 -31.22
N MET A 805 10.32 -19.25 -31.12
CA MET A 805 11.15 -18.11 -31.54
C MET A 805 12.47 -18.07 -30.75
N HIS A 806 12.47 -18.32 -29.43
CA HIS A 806 13.67 -18.38 -28.60
C HIS A 806 14.60 -19.54 -28.97
N VAL A 807 14.08 -20.71 -29.32
CA VAL A 807 14.90 -21.82 -29.81
C VAL A 807 15.57 -21.46 -31.14
N LEU A 808 14.79 -20.99 -32.12
CA LEU A 808 15.28 -20.72 -33.47
C LEU A 808 16.34 -19.61 -33.52
N ARG A 809 16.18 -18.56 -32.70
CA ARG A 809 17.18 -17.49 -32.57
C ARG A 809 18.44 -17.96 -31.84
N ALA A 810 18.30 -18.81 -30.82
CA ALA A 810 19.43 -19.33 -30.05
C ALA A 810 20.28 -20.30 -30.88
N GLU A 811 19.66 -21.10 -31.76
CA GLU A 811 20.38 -21.90 -32.76
C GLU A 811 21.31 -21.04 -33.65
N LYS A 812 20.96 -19.77 -33.86
CA LYS A 812 21.76 -18.79 -34.62
C LYS A 812 22.66 -17.92 -33.76
N GLY A 813 22.64 -18.06 -32.44
CA GLY A 813 23.42 -17.23 -31.52
C GLY A 813 22.94 -15.78 -31.44
N PHE A 814 21.69 -15.48 -31.82
CA PHE A 814 21.14 -14.15 -31.66
C PHE A 814 20.73 -13.90 -30.21
N ILE A 815 20.99 -12.70 -29.70
CA ILE A 815 20.68 -12.34 -28.31
C ILE A 815 19.21 -11.97 -28.13
N ILE A 816 18.71 -12.11 -26.90
CA ILE A 816 17.51 -11.44 -26.41
C ILE A 816 17.93 -10.47 -25.31
N VAL A 817 17.71 -9.18 -25.54
CA VAL A 817 17.98 -8.15 -24.51
C VAL A 817 17.10 -8.40 -23.29
N GLY A 818 17.73 -8.46 -22.12
CA GLY A 818 17.09 -8.79 -20.84
C GLY A 818 17.19 -10.27 -20.45
N GLN A 819 17.61 -11.15 -21.36
CA GLN A 819 17.89 -12.56 -21.09
C GLN A 819 19.38 -12.87 -21.24
N ASP A 820 19.96 -12.58 -22.42
CA ASP A 820 21.40 -12.73 -22.65
C ASP A 820 22.21 -11.48 -22.26
N THR A 821 21.50 -10.43 -21.86
CA THR A 821 22.07 -9.18 -21.35
C THR A 821 21.36 -8.78 -20.05
N ASP A 822 22.12 -8.48 -19.01
CA ASP A 822 21.60 -8.18 -17.65
C ASP A 822 21.83 -6.73 -17.21
N GLY A 823 22.16 -5.84 -18.18
CA GLY A 823 22.57 -4.46 -17.92
C GLY A 823 24.07 -4.30 -17.65
N THR A 824 24.87 -5.37 -17.72
CA THR A 824 26.33 -5.33 -17.59
C THR A 824 27.09 -5.89 -18.80
N VAL A 825 26.36 -6.28 -19.84
CA VAL A 825 26.90 -6.86 -21.08
C VAL A 825 27.11 -5.78 -22.12
N THR A 826 28.35 -5.63 -22.60
CA THR A 826 28.70 -4.73 -23.69
C THR A 826 28.54 -5.39 -25.06
N PRO A 827 28.59 -4.65 -26.17
CA PRO A 827 28.65 -5.24 -27.51
C PRO A 827 29.79 -6.26 -27.68
N TYR A 828 30.95 -6.02 -27.07
CA TYR A 828 32.06 -6.96 -27.11
C TYR A 828 31.73 -8.23 -26.33
N ASP A 829 31.23 -8.10 -25.10
CA ASP A 829 30.86 -9.24 -24.27
C ASP A 829 29.79 -10.12 -24.95
N ALA A 830 28.86 -9.53 -25.68
CA ALA A 830 27.80 -10.25 -26.42
C ALA A 830 28.28 -10.89 -27.75
N GLY A 831 29.56 -10.76 -28.12
CA GLY A 831 30.05 -11.23 -29.43
C GLY A 831 29.58 -10.38 -30.62
N LEU A 832 29.17 -9.13 -30.37
CA LEU A 832 28.57 -8.21 -31.34
C LEU A 832 29.46 -6.98 -31.65
N ASP A 833 30.79 -7.08 -31.48
CA ASP A 833 31.74 -6.00 -31.83
C ASP A 833 31.62 -5.56 -33.31
N TRP A 834 31.17 -6.46 -34.19
CA TRP A 834 30.89 -6.15 -35.60
C TRP A 834 29.80 -5.08 -35.78
N ALA A 835 28.90 -4.93 -34.80
CA ALA A 835 27.85 -3.92 -34.77
C ALA A 835 28.33 -2.59 -34.16
N VAL A 836 29.62 -2.41 -33.87
CA VAL A 836 30.19 -1.16 -33.38
C VAL A 836 30.96 -0.45 -34.50
N GLY A 837 30.55 0.78 -34.84
CA GLY A 837 31.16 1.57 -35.90
C GLY A 837 32.54 2.11 -35.51
N LYS A 838 33.60 1.34 -35.75
CA LYS A 838 35.00 1.70 -35.38
C LYS A 838 35.48 3.06 -35.92
N LYS A 839 34.95 3.47 -37.08
CA LYS A 839 35.28 4.75 -37.73
C LYS A 839 34.37 5.92 -37.37
N LYS A 840 33.29 5.69 -36.62
CA LYS A 840 32.46 6.81 -36.15
C LYS A 840 33.32 7.71 -35.27
N PRO A 841 33.04 9.02 -35.15
CA PRO A 841 33.70 9.85 -34.15
C PRO A 841 33.12 9.60 -32.75
N ASP A 842 31.79 9.51 -32.66
CA ASP A 842 31.07 9.35 -31.39
C ASP A 842 29.72 8.64 -31.55
N PHE A 843 29.15 8.17 -30.44
CA PHE A 843 27.77 7.73 -30.23
C PHE A 843 27.51 7.54 -28.73
N VAL A 844 26.24 7.56 -28.31
CA VAL A 844 25.84 7.37 -26.90
C VAL A 844 26.48 6.09 -26.31
N GLY A 845 27.23 6.24 -25.21
CA GLY A 845 27.91 5.13 -24.55
C GLY A 845 29.30 4.77 -25.09
N ARG A 846 29.72 5.29 -26.25
CA ARG A 846 31.04 5.00 -26.83
C ARG A 846 32.18 5.28 -25.87
N ARG A 847 32.12 6.43 -25.18
CA ARG A 847 33.17 6.87 -24.26
C ARG A 847 33.41 5.85 -23.14
N SER A 848 32.36 5.17 -22.68
CA SER A 848 32.44 4.20 -21.61
C SER A 848 33.03 2.86 -22.06
N LEU A 849 32.92 2.51 -23.34
CA LEU A 849 33.54 1.28 -23.89
C LEU A 849 35.07 1.25 -23.73
N ALA A 850 35.71 2.39 -23.49
CA ALA A 850 37.15 2.49 -23.25
C ALA A 850 37.54 2.57 -21.75
N ARG A 851 36.59 2.46 -20.82
CA ARG A 851 36.88 2.53 -19.38
C ARG A 851 37.63 1.28 -18.91
N PRO A 852 38.51 1.39 -17.88
CA PRO A 852 39.35 0.29 -17.42
C PRO A 852 38.59 -1.01 -17.13
N ASP A 853 37.41 -0.93 -16.52
CA ASP A 853 36.58 -2.10 -16.19
C ASP A 853 35.93 -2.77 -17.42
N ILE A 854 35.65 -2.00 -18.47
CA ILE A 854 35.05 -2.50 -19.71
C ILE A 854 36.09 -3.21 -20.60
N VAL A 855 37.35 -2.78 -20.52
CA VAL A 855 38.45 -3.40 -21.26
C VAL A 855 39.27 -4.39 -20.41
N ALA A 856 38.87 -4.61 -19.16
CA ALA A 856 39.55 -5.52 -18.25
C ALA A 856 39.49 -6.97 -18.75
N ALA A 857 40.56 -7.73 -18.49
CA ALA A 857 40.49 -9.18 -18.58
C ALA A 857 39.56 -9.73 -17.48
N GLY A 858 38.96 -10.89 -17.73
CA GLY A 858 38.06 -11.56 -16.77
C GLY A 858 36.59 -11.20 -16.93
N ARG A 859 36.22 -10.32 -17.86
CA ARG A 859 34.81 -10.01 -18.14
C ARG A 859 34.06 -11.25 -18.61
N ARG A 860 32.79 -11.34 -18.21
CA ARG A 860 31.90 -12.39 -18.70
C ARG A 860 31.53 -12.11 -20.15
N GLN A 861 31.73 -13.11 -20.99
CA GLN A 861 31.55 -13.06 -22.42
C GLN A 861 30.58 -14.17 -22.83
N LEU A 862 29.69 -13.85 -23.76
CA LEU A 862 28.64 -14.74 -24.22
C LEU A 862 29.24 -15.79 -25.15
N VAL A 863 29.00 -17.05 -24.82
CA VAL A 863 29.53 -18.22 -25.55
C VAL A 863 28.45 -19.27 -25.74
N GLY A 864 28.66 -20.17 -26.70
CA GLY A 864 27.85 -21.37 -26.82
C GLY A 864 28.36 -22.49 -25.93
N LEU A 865 27.46 -23.33 -25.43
CA LEU A 865 27.72 -24.49 -24.61
C LEU A 865 27.10 -25.73 -25.25
N LEU A 866 27.86 -26.82 -25.28
CA LEU A 866 27.43 -28.14 -25.71
C LEU A 866 27.65 -29.11 -24.55
N THR A 867 26.57 -29.65 -23.98
CA THR A 867 26.66 -30.64 -22.89
C THR A 867 27.30 -31.95 -23.35
N GLU A 868 28.00 -32.62 -22.44
CA GLU A 868 28.60 -33.95 -22.69
C GLU A 868 27.52 -34.99 -22.97
N ASP A 869 26.45 -35.02 -22.15
CA ASP A 869 25.22 -35.71 -22.52
C ASP A 869 24.39 -34.82 -23.44
N PRO A 870 24.26 -35.15 -24.74
CA PRO A 870 23.53 -34.32 -25.70
C PRO A 870 22.03 -34.20 -25.40
N LYS A 871 21.48 -34.98 -24.46
CA LYS A 871 20.08 -34.88 -24.03
C LYS A 871 19.88 -33.96 -22.82
N MET A 872 20.96 -33.59 -22.15
CA MET A 872 20.90 -32.74 -20.96
C MET A 872 20.61 -31.29 -21.36
N VAL A 873 19.41 -30.79 -21.06
CA VAL A 873 19.06 -29.38 -21.19
C VAL A 873 19.37 -28.70 -19.85
N LEU A 874 20.30 -27.75 -19.86
CA LEU A 874 20.69 -27.01 -18.66
C LEU A 874 19.55 -26.08 -18.20
N GLU A 875 19.46 -25.80 -16.91
CA GLU A 875 18.55 -24.77 -16.39
C GLU A 875 19.07 -23.36 -16.75
N GLU A 876 18.21 -22.51 -17.32
CA GLU A 876 18.52 -21.08 -17.49
C GLU A 876 18.74 -20.44 -16.10
N GLY A 877 19.83 -19.68 -15.95
CA GLY A 877 20.28 -19.13 -14.67
C GLY A 877 21.22 -20.02 -13.86
N ALA A 878 21.45 -21.27 -14.29
CA ALA A 878 22.38 -22.18 -13.61
C ALA A 878 23.80 -21.61 -13.58
N GLN A 879 24.48 -21.76 -12.43
CA GLN A 879 25.82 -21.22 -12.21
C GLN A 879 26.88 -22.11 -12.85
N ILE A 880 27.96 -21.51 -13.31
CA ILE A 880 29.07 -22.21 -13.96
C ILE A 880 30.31 -22.13 -13.07
N VAL A 881 30.97 -23.27 -12.87
CA VAL A 881 32.22 -23.40 -12.11
C VAL A 881 33.30 -24.10 -12.94
N ALA A 882 34.57 -23.83 -12.62
CA ALA A 882 35.71 -24.48 -13.26
C ALA A 882 36.01 -25.89 -12.69
N ASP A 883 35.71 -26.12 -11.41
CA ASP A 883 35.91 -27.39 -10.72
C ASP A 883 34.67 -27.74 -9.88
N PRO A 884 33.98 -28.87 -10.17
CA PRO A 884 32.77 -29.24 -9.45
C PRO A 884 33.06 -29.77 -8.03
N ASN A 885 34.32 -30.05 -7.70
CA ASN A 885 34.73 -30.55 -6.39
C ASN A 885 35.27 -29.45 -5.48
N GLN A 886 35.23 -28.18 -5.92
CA GLN A 886 35.64 -27.06 -5.09
C GLN A 886 34.80 -27.01 -3.80
N SER A 887 35.47 -26.72 -2.68
CA SER A 887 34.79 -26.51 -1.40
C SER A 887 33.73 -25.43 -1.48
N VAL A 888 32.54 -25.67 -0.92
CA VAL A 888 31.48 -24.67 -0.84
C VAL A 888 31.92 -23.54 0.10
N PRO A 889 31.74 -22.25 -0.27
CA PRO A 889 31.18 -21.77 -1.53
C PRO A 889 32.14 -21.89 -2.72
N MET A 890 31.63 -22.40 -3.85
CA MET A 890 32.37 -22.52 -5.10
C MET A 890 32.54 -21.14 -5.77
N THR A 891 33.63 -20.96 -6.51
CA THR A 891 33.89 -19.78 -7.32
C THR A 891 33.10 -19.88 -8.62
N MET A 892 32.12 -19.00 -8.79
CA MET A 892 31.31 -18.92 -10.01
C MET A 892 32.06 -18.13 -11.09
N ILE A 893 32.24 -18.74 -12.25
CA ILE A 893 32.87 -18.12 -13.42
C ILE A 893 31.86 -17.62 -14.45
N GLY A 894 30.58 -17.95 -14.28
CA GLY A 894 29.55 -17.58 -15.24
C GLY A 894 28.17 -18.11 -14.90
N HIS A 895 27.23 -17.93 -15.82
CA HIS A 895 25.89 -18.52 -15.73
C HIS A 895 25.31 -18.79 -17.13
N VAL A 896 24.40 -19.75 -17.21
CA VAL A 896 23.61 -20.05 -18.42
C VAL A 896 22.54 -18.97 -18.62
N THR A 897 22.45 -18.40 -19.81
CA THR A 897 21.46 -17.36 -20.15
C THR A 897 20.26 -17.92 -20.91
N SER A 898 20.52 -18.86 -21.82
CA SER A 898 19.51 -19.46 -22.70
C SER A 898 19.82 -20.95 -22.87
N SER A 899 18.84 -21.84 -22.78
CA SER A 899 19.08 -23.29 -22.87
C SER A 899 17.89 -24.05 -23.40
N TYR A 900 18.11 -24.84 -24.45
CA TYR A 900 17.03 -25.50 -25.19
C TYR A 900 17.44 -26.88 -25.69
N TRP A 901 16.43 -27.74 -25.88
CA TRP A 901 16.55 -28.84 -26.83
C TRP A 901 16.36 -28.31 -28.25
N SER A 902 17.33 -28.54 -29.14
CA SER A 902 17.21 -28.22 -30.56
C SER A 902 16.82 -29.47 -31.34
N GLU A 903 15.56 -29.50 -31.80
CA GLU A 903 15.08 -30.56 -32.68
C GLU A 903 15.82 -30.59 -34.03
N THR A 904 16.29 -29.41 -34.47
CA THR A 904 17.07 -29.25 -35.71
C THR A 904 18.43 -29.95 -35.62
N LEU A 905 19.08 -29.85 -34.45
CA LEU A 905 20.41 -30.41 -34.21
C LEU A 905 20.39 -31.81 -33.57
N GLY A 906 19.22 -32.24 -33.08
CA GLY A 906 19.05 -33.52 -32.39
C GLY A 906 19.78 -33.58 -31.04
N ARG A 907 20.00 -32.42 -30.39
CA ARG A 907 20.71 -32.28 -29.12
C ARG A 907 20.32 -30.99 -28.38
N SER A 908 20.67 -30.92 -27.11
CA SER A 908 20.63 -29.68 -26.34
C SER A 908 21.72 -28.70 -26.77
N ILE A 909 21.40 -27.42 -26.66
CA ILE A 909 22.26 -26.26 -26.87
C ILE A 909 22.02 -25.26 -25.75
N ALA A 910 23.05 -24.51 -25.37
CA ALA A 910 22.88 -23.41 -24.42
C ALA A 910 23.81 -22.24 -24.74
N MET A 911 23.40 -21.03 -24.40
CA MET A 911 24.23 -19.84 -24.38
C MET A 911 24.52 -19.45 -22.93
N ALA A 912 25.71 -18.91 -22.68
CA ALA A 912 26.13 -18.57 -21.33
C ALA A 912 27.10 -17.40 -21.30
N LEU A 913 27.04 -16.62 -20.22
CA LEU A 913 28.03 -15.58 -19.90
C LEU A 913 29.13 -16.20 -19.04
N VAL A 914 30.33 -16.35 -19.60
CA VAL A 914 31.49 -16.98 -18.93
C VAL A 914 32.66 -16.00 -18.88
N ALA A 915 33.30 -15.86 -17.72
CA ALA A 915 34.49 -15.03 -17.53
C ALA A 915 35.60 -15.46 -18.51
N ASN A 916 36.05 -14.54 -19.38
CA ASN A 916 36.98 -14.80 -20.49
C ASN A 916 36.50 -15.86 -21.49
N GLY A 917 35.19 -16.09 -21.62
CA GLY A 917 34.62 -17.17 -22.41
C GLY A 917 35.13 -17.27 -23.84
N HIS A 918 35.37 -16.14 -24.53
CA HIS A 918 35.86 -16.16 -25.92
C HIS A 918 37.22 -16.86 -26.07
N ALA A 919 38.08 -16.81 -25.04
CA ALA A 919 39.39 -17.43 -25.03
C ALA A 919 39.35 -18.92 -24.63
N MET A 920 38.21 -19.41 -24.14
CA MET A 920 38.05 -20.76 -23.57
C MET A 920 37.39 -21.75 -24.55
N THR A 921 37.39 -21.45 -25.86
CA THR A 921 36.78 -22.33 -26.86
C THR A 921 37.41 -23.72 -26.83
N GLY A 922 36.59 -24.76 -26.66
CA GLY A 922 37.01 -26.16 -26.51
C GLY A 922 37.26 -26.60 -25.06
N GLU A 923 37.26 -25.69 -24.09
CA GLU A 923 37.43 -26.03 -22.68
C GLU A 923 36.14 -26.63 -22.08
N THR A 924 36.32 -27.46 -21.04
CA THR A 924 35.23 -28.06 -20.29
C THR A 924 34.93 -27.24 -19.04
N ILE A 925 33.64 -26.96 -18.83
CA ILE A 925 33.10 -26.32 -17.63
C ILE A 925 32.08 -27.24 -16.96
N TYR A 926 31.68 -26.85 -15.75
CA TYR A 926 30.74 -27.60 -14.93
C TYR A 926 29.59 -26.72 -14.50
N VAL A 927 28.39 -27.28 -14.54
CA VAL A 927 27.12 -26.61 -14.20
C VAL A 927 26.45 -27.39 -13.06
N PRO A 928 26.66 -26.98 -11.80
CA PRO A 928 26.01 -27.60 -10.66
C PRO A 928 24.50 -27.31 -10.65
N MET A 929 23.71 -28.36 -10.65
CA MET A 929 22.23 -28.36 -10.61
C MET A 929 21.74 -29.30 -9.49
N PRO A 930 20.45 -29.26 -9.11
CA PRO A 930 19.92 -30.10 -8.03
C PRO A 930 20.12 -31.61 -8.22
N ASP A 931 20.21 -32.08 -9.47
CA ASP A 931 20.39 -33.48 -9.83
C ASP A 931 21.87 -33.90 -9.99
N GLY A 932 22.80 -32.94 -9.97
CA GLY A 932 24.24 -33.19 -10.09
C GLY A 932 24.98 -32.08 -10.81
N SER A 933 26.28 -32.27 -11.02
CA SER A 933 27.09 -31.35 -11.82
C SER A 933 27.23 -31.88 -13.25
N HIS A 934 26.71 -31.11 -14.20
CA HIS A 934 26.75 -31.46 -15.62
C HIS A 934 27.97 -30.85 -16.30
N LYS A 935 28.61 -31.60 -17.21
CA LYS A 935 29.73 -31.08 -18.00
C LYS A 935 29.25 -30.47 -19.31
N ALA A 936 29.83 -29.34 -19.68
CA ALA A 936 29.63 -28.74 -21.00
C ALA A 936 30.95 -28.24 -21.59
N THR A 937 31.05 -28.29 -22.91
CA THR A 937 32.18 -27.74 -23.68
C THR A 937 31.80 -26.37 -24.21
N ILE A 938 32.68 -25.38 -24.00
CA ILE A 938 32.53 -24.04 -24.56
C ILE A 938 32.82 -24.08 -26.06
N GLY A 939 31.98 -23.43 -26.87
CA GLY A 939 32.09 -23.38 -28.32
C GLY A 939 31.46 -22.15 -28.95
N SER A 940 31.26 -22.22 -30.26
CA SER A 940 30.53 -21.20 -31.02
C SER A 940 29.11 -21.04 -30.49
N MET A 941 28.66 -19.80 -30.36
CA MET A 941 27.27 -19.44 -30.08
C MET A 941 26.34 -19.64 -31.30
N VAL A 942 26.90 -19.80 -32.51
CA VAL A 942 26.13 -20.17 -33.71
C VAL A 942 26.20 -21.68 -33.88
N PHE A 943 25.10 -22.36 -33.58
CA PHE A 943 25.02 -23.83 -33.59
C PHE A 943 24.49 -24.39 -34.91
N TYR A 944 23.69 -23.61 -35.63
CA TYR A 944 23.04 -24.03 -36.88
C TYR A 944 23.37 -23.09 -38.04
N ASP A 945 23.72 -23.66 -39.19
CA ASP A 945 24.03 -22.95 -40.44
C ASP A 945 24.98 -21.74 -40.23
N PRO A 946 26.22 -21.96 -39.73
CA PRO A 946 27.13 -20.87 -39.38
C PRO A 946 27.52 -19.99 -40.58
N GLU A 947 27.46 -20.52 -41.80
CA GLU A 947 27.71 -19.78 -43.04
C GLU A 947 26.51 -18.94 -43.50
N GLY A 948 25.33 -19.13 -42.91
CA GLY A 948 24.11 -18.41 -43.27
C GLY A 948 23.57 -18.75 -44.66
N ALA A 949 23.88 -19.94 -45.17
CA ALA A 949 23.51 -20.35 -46.53
C ALA A 949 22.00 -20.32 -46.75
N ARG A 950 21.20 -20.56 -45.70
CA ARG A 950 19.73 -20.58 -45.78
C ARG A 950 19.10 -19.19 -45.69
N LEU A 951 19.84 -18.20 -45.21
CA LEU A 951 19.36 -16.82 -45.09
C LEU A 951 19.45 -16.06 -46.41
N HIS A 952 20.43 -16.38 -47.24
CA HIS A 952 20.80 -15.66 -48.46
C HIS A 952 20.20 -16.20 -49.76
N VAL A 953 19.27 -17.16 -49.68
CA VAL A 953 18.53 -17.73 -50.83
C VAL A 953 17.42 -16.84 -51.37
#